data_AF-A0A7X7KS80-F1
#
_entry.id   AF-A0A7X7KS80-F1
#
_cell.length_a   1.000
_cell.length_b   1.000
_cell.length_c   1.000
_cell.angle_alpha   90.00
_cell.angle_beta   90.00
_cell.angle_gamma   90.00
#
_symmetry.space_group_name_H-M   'P 1'
#
loop_
_entity.id
_entity.type
_entity.pdbx_description
1 polymer ?
#
loop_
_entity_poly.entity_id
_entity_poly.type
_entity_poly.pdbx_seq_one_letter_code
_entity_poly.pdbx_strand_id
1 'polypeptide(L)'
;MAGRWRRGAFVAVCLVATALGTGVAAGSSWPAAFTEAPLLDFAAASERLSVNGAVRRQVVKDPVAGQADVLEVTYPAFREGGDAWPALKIPAGVLSTADWSGADAALLRVYNPYEEAVDIGFFLRAGEQRHGPHRLLQPQVWNTIAWRLDDLGETLALGSLSEVHVFMTRPKRDLTLYLGSLALVREADWSARPLPQPLVLADFEDASALSRWQAHGVTARLTDRARLEGAAALELQFVAHQAGRPRRPAFQARYFEGALPARDGSSYADLCLDLRNPGRHPATLALALHDQSGAKAERDLVIPGRGRLAARVSLADLGLDCRRIVQLDLAMAEPAQDHTLWIDAIRLEGRRSEEAQRLMARLEASLAQAGRVQPGGVLPTQYRQTLETVQAVWRGFDAEPTFGGAQFLLEAAAAAGRQADRLDRDLHAAGLLAETRRRVPGARFGVGIADSMEKIPIREQPLQAVGSAERVTLELARNEWESFQVVVLGAEEALSEVRVEPGDFRHDDGAALPAGAVTSSLVGHVLTRQPPYPVPYVGWWPDPILDFQTAAPVAPGEAVSFWIRIHMPPEAAPGRYRGQVTVRAAAGPAVEVPVTLRVFDLVLPDLSFLPTACSFYDTIRQLWGKDMSDEEYQRRFDAAADVLARYKIDLDHIYRRPKDDPAALGLPVASLRRLKDRGLLQRFMIFHVDTPREVTAVDHPSVQQSIDRCLRNLDYWVPRLREEGLLEYAYLYGYDEVTAKAFPVLGRVFGAIKAAYPDMPLMTTAYDHSFGLDTDLAGKVDIWVPLTPRFDPERVAQARERGMEVWWYICIGPKHPYCNWLIEYPAIEARLLMGAMTAKYRPGGFLYYALTRWPRNLSPITQGPLTDWDPRSYGENNGDGSLFCAGPDGLLATIRAENFRDGMEDHDYVVILRRLIAQAEGRPRQGWMLRRALREARAAVEVPADVVVDLKTYSRDPARLRAMRRRVAAAIEGLEKALR
;
A
#
# COMPACT_ATOMS: atom_id res chain seq x y z
N MET A 1 -10.27 -47.75 -6.34
CA MET A 1 -9.16 -46.77 -6.29
C MET A 1 -9.53 -45.40 -5.69
N ALA A 2 -10.67 -45.25 -5.00
CA ALA A 2 -11.06 -43.98 -4.34
C ALA A 2 -10.58 -43.80 -2.88
N GLY A 3 -9.98 -44.85 -2.29
CA GLY A 3 -9.57 -44.86 -0.87
C GLY A 3 -8.17 -44.31 -0.57
N ARG A 4 -7.31 -44.07 -1.57
CA ARG A 4 -5.96 -43.51 -1.35
C ARG A 4 -5.92 -41.98 -1.30
N TRP A 5 -6.88 -41.31 -1.92
CA TRP A 5 -6.96 -39.83 -1.92
C TRP A 5 -7.51 -39.25 -0.60
N ARG A 6 -8.43 -39.95 0.07
CA ARG A 6 -9.09 -39.47 1.30
C ARG A 6 -8.21 -39.51 2.56
N ARG A 7 -7.16 -40.35 2.60
CA ARG A 7 -6.17 -40.36 3.70
C ARG A 7 -5.19 -39.19 3.65
N GLY A 8 -4.96 -38.61 2.47
CA GLY A 8 -4.03 -37.49 2.30
C GLY A 8 -4.49 -36.21 3.00
N ALA A 9 -5.80 -35.91 2.94
CA ALA A 9 -6.41 -34.75 3.58
C ALA A 9 -6.43 -34.85 5.12
N PHE A 10 -6.68 -36.05 5.67
CA PHE A 10 -6.65 -36.28 7.12
C PHE A 10 -5.24 -36.11 7.70
N VAL A 11 -4.21 -36.60 6.99
CA VAL A 11 -2.80 -36.43 7.40
C VAL A 11 -2.37 -34.95 7.28
N ALA A 12 -2.83 -34.23 6.26
CA ALA A 12 -2.57 -32.80 6.08
C ALA A 12 -3.14 -31.95 7.23
N VAL A 13 -4.40 -32.18 7.62
CA VAL A 13 -5.05 -31.43 8.71
C VAL A 13 -4.43 -31.74 10.07
N CYS A 14 -4.11 -33.02 10.35
CA CYS A 14 -3.44 -33.39 11.59
C CYS A 14 -2.00 -32.85 11.69
N LEU A 15 -1.24 -32.81 10.59
CA LEU A 15 0.10 -32.21 10.56
C LEU A 15 0.05 -30.69 10.78
N VAL A 16 -0.94 -30.00 10.20
CA VAL A 16 -1.15 -28.56 10.39
C VAL A 16 -1.58 -28.24 11.82
N ALA A 17 -2.51 -29.00 12.42
CA ALA A 17 -2.90 -28.84 13.82
C ALA A 17 -1.73 -29.08 14.81
N THR A 18 -0.88 -30.06 14.52
CA THR A 18 0.32 -30.35 15.32
C THR A 18 1.38 -29.24 15.16
N ALA A 19 1.52 -28.67 13.96
CA ALA A 19 2.43 -27.55 13.69
C ALA A 19 1.95 -26.21 14.30
N LEU A 20 0.65 -26.04 14.49
CA LEU A 20 0.04 -24.85 15.11
C LEU A 20 -0.06 -24.92 16.64
N GLY A 21 0.37 -26.03 17.27
CA GLY A 21 0.30 -26.21 18.73
C GLY A 21 -1.13 -26.38 19.28
N THR A 22 -2.11 -26.52 18.39
CA THR A 22 -3.52 -26.76 18.74
C THR A 22 -3.74 -28.26 18.81
N GLY A 23 -3.79 -28.82 20.02
CA GLY A 23 -4.05 -30.25 20.20
C GLY A 23 -5.43 -30.62 19.63
N VAL A 24 -5.46 -31.31 18.49
CA VAL A 24 -6.67 -31.96 17.99
C VAL A 24 -6.61 -33.42 18.44
N ALA A 25 -7.55 -33.82 19.30
CA ALA A 25 -7.65 -35.18 19.79
C ALA A 25 -7.85 -36.16 18.62
N ALA A 26 -6.97 -37.15 18.51
CA ALA A 26 -7.07 -38.23 17.55
C ALA A 26 -8.24 -39.15 17.93
N GLY A 27 -9.40 -38.98 17.29
CA GLY A 27 -10.54 -39.85 17.56
C GLY A 27 -11.85 -39.42 16.95
N SER A 28 -11.96 -39.36 15.62
CA SER A 28 -13.27 -39.42 14.96
C SER A 28 -13.13 -39.96 13.53
N SER A 29 -13.84 -41.05 13.26
CA SER A 29 -14.12 -41.52 11.90
C SER A 29 -15.07 -40.52 11.23
N TRP A 30 -14.78 -40.08 10.01
CA TRP A 30 -15.77 -39.36 9.18
C TRP A 30 -17.00 -40.25 8.91
N PRO A 31 -18.23 -39.78 9.14
CA PRO A 31 -19.42 -40.49 8.67
C PRO A 31 -19.59 -40.31 7.15
N ALA A 32 -20.20 -41.33 6.54
CA ALA A 32 -20.77 -41.24 5.20
C ALA A 32 -21.90 -40.20 5.17
N ALA A 33 -22.05 -39.49 4.05
CA ALA A 33 -23.21 -38.70 3.62
C ALA A 33 -24.08 -38.03 4.71
N PHE A 34 -24.00 -36.70 4.82
CA PHE A 34 -24.94 -35.78 5.49
C PHE A 34 -26.03 -36.43 6.37
N THR A 35 -25.77 -36.53 7.68
CA THR A 35 -26.80 -36.75 8.68
C THR A 35 -26.47 -35.96 9.94
N GLU A 36 -26.67 -34.64 9.94
CA GLU A 36 -27.22 -34.07 11.17
C GLU A 36 -28.69 -34.46 11.18
N ALA A 37 -29.14 -35.16 12.23
CA ALA A 37 -30.55 -35.50 12.35
C ALA A 37 -31.35 -34.19 12.34
N PRO A 38 -32.41 -34.05 11.51
CA PRO A 38 -33.20 -32.83 11.50
C PRO A 38 -33.74 -32.59 12.92
N LEU A 39 -33.61 -31.34 13.40
CA LEU A 39 -34.25 -30.90 14.64
C LEU A 39 -35.75 -31.21 14.59
N LEU A 40 -36.35 -31.04 13.41
CA LEU A 40 -37.73 -31.36 13.12
C LEU A 40 -37.87 -31.92 11.71
N ASP A 41 -38.49 -33.09 11.59
CA ASP A 41 -39.15 -33.52 10.35
C ASP A 41 -40.61 -33.07 10.39
N PHE A 42 -41.03 -32.26 9.43
CA PHE A 42 -42.36 -31.64 9.45
C PHE A 42 -43.49 -32.65 9.19
N ALA A 43 -43.25 -33.68 8.39
CA ALA A 43 -44.25 -34.72 8.14
C ALA A 43 -44.47 -35.57 9.40
N ALA A 44 -43.39 -36.02 10.04
CA ALA A 44 -43.45 -36.81 11.28
C ALA A 44 -44.01 -36.02 12.46
N ALA A 45 -43.85 -34.69 12.47
CA ALA A 45 -44.36 -33.84 13.53
C ALA A 45 -45.75 -33.25 13.27
N SER A 46 -46.38 -33.54 12.12
CA SER A 46 -47.60 -32.88 11.65
C SER A 46 -48.68 -32.78 12.72
N GLU A 47 -48.96 -33.84 13.49
CA GLU A 47 -50.02 -33.81 14.53
C GLU A 47 -49.70 -32.93 15.74
N ARG A 48 -48.42 -32.67 16.01
CA ARG A 48 -47.95 -31.89 17.18
C ARG A 48 -47.78 -30.40 16.89
N LEU A 49 -47.79 -30.00 15.62
CA LEU A 49 -47.74 -28.60 15.22
C LEU A 49 -49.08 -27.91 15.52
N SER A 50 -49.11 -26.59 15.64
CA SER A 50 -50.36 -25.82 15.68
C SER A 50 -50.43 -24.86 14.48
N VAL A 51 -51.61 -24.30 14.21
CA VAL A 51 -51.81 -23.34 13.12
C VAL A 51 -52.52 -22.11 13.64
N ASN A 52 -52.30 -20.97 12.99
CA ASN A 52 -53.05 -19.74 13.19
C ASN A 52 -53.89 -19.41 11.95
N GLY A 53 -55.11 -18.93 12.16
CA GLY A 53 -56.09 -18.68 11.11
C GLY A 53 -56.50 -19.94 10.36
N ALA A 54 -56.94 -19.77 9.12
CA ALA A 54 -57.43 -20.86 8.27
C ALA A 54 -56.31 -21.62 7.52
N VAL A 55 -55.10 -21.70 8.08
CA VAL A 55 -54.00 -22.49 7.51
C VAL A 55 -54.37 -23.98 7.55
N ARG A 56 -54.25 -24.64 6.40
CA ARG A 56 -54.48 -26.08 6.27
C ARG A 56 -53.16 -26.80 6.09
N ARG A 57 -53.03 -28.00 6.65
CA ARG A 57 -51.84 -28.84 6.46
C ARG A 57 -52.22 -30.31 6.28
N GLN A 58 -51.45 -31.03 5.48
CA GLN A 58 -51.58 -32.47 5.30
C GLN A 58 -50.23 -33.09 4.95
N VAL A 59 -50.03 -34.36 5.31
CA VAL A 59 -48.82 -35.09 4.93
C VAL A 59 -49.02 -35.68 3.54
N VAL A 60 -48.05 -35.45 2.64
CA VAL A 60 -48.07 -35.91 1.25
C VAL A 60 -46.69 -36.45 0.87
N LYS A 61 -46.56 -37.10 -0.29
CA LYS A 61 -45.26 -37.46 -0.85
C LYS A 61 -44.55 -36.25 -1.45
N ASP A 62 -43.22 -36.21 -1.35
CA ASP A 62 -42.37 -35.17 -1.93
C ASP A 62 -42.73 -34.97 -3.41
N PRO A 63 -43.17 -33.78 -3.83
CA PRO A 63 -43.68 -33.54 -5.17
C PRO A 63 -42.62 -33.64 -6.28
N VAL A 64 -41.33 -33.70 -5.92
CA VAL A 64 -40.21 -33.84 -6.86
C VAL A 64 -39.64 -35.26 -6.86
N ALA A 65 -39.36 -35.81 -5.67
CA ALA A 65 -38.65 -37.09 -5.52
C ALA A 65 -39.57 -38.31 -5.32
N GLY A 66 -40.83 -38.09 -4.90
CA GLY A 66 -41.88 -39.12 -4.77
C GLY A 66 -41.70 -40.17 -3.65
N GLN A 67 -40.55 -40.23 -2.98
CA GLN A 67 -40.24 -41.31 -2.03
C GLN A 67 -40.42 -40.93 -0.55
N ALA A 68 -40.14 -39.68 -0.17
CA ALA A 68 -40.21 -39.20 1.22
C ALA A 68 -41.55 -38.51 1.52
N ASP A 69 -42.02 -38.59 2.78
CA ASP A 69 -43.17 -37.82 3.24
C ASP A 69 -42.76 -36.39 3.61
N VAL A 70 -43.57 -35.40 3.21
CA VAL A 70 -43.38 -33.97 3.50
C VAL A 70 -44.69 -33.35 3.96
N LEU A 71 -44.63 -32.21 4.64
CA LEU A 71 -45.81 -31.51 5.09
C LEU A 71 -46.23 -30.46 4.05
N GLU A 72 -47.35 -30.69 3.38
CA GLU A 72 -48.01 -29.67 2.56
C GLU A 72 -48.73 -28.68 3.48
N VAL A 73 -48.50 -27.39 3.29
CA VAL A 73 -49.08 -26.29 4.08
C VAL A 73 -49.68 -25.27 3.14
N THR A 74 -50.97 -25.00 3.28
CA THR A 74 -51.70 -24.02 2.49
C THR A 74 -52.06 -22.80 3.34
N TYR A 75 -51.49 -21.65 2.97
CA TYR A 75 -51.76 -20.34 3.55
C TYR A 75 -52.90 -19.67 2.78
N PRO A 76 -54.04 -19.34 3.43
CA PRO A 76 -55.21 -18.79 2.75
C PRO A 76 -55.01 -17.32 2.38
N ALA A 77 -55.60 -16.88 1.27
CA ALA A 77 -55.61 -15.48 0.86
C ALA A 77 -56.20 -14.57 1.95
N PHE A 78 -55.56 -13.43 2.19
CA PHE A 78 -56.04 -12.44 3.15
C PHE A 78 -57.35 -11.79 2.67
N ARG A 79 -58.36 -11.79 3.54
CA ARG A 79 -59.63 -11.07 3.37
C ARG A 79 -59.85 -10.16 4.57
N GLU A 80 -60.56 -9.06 4.35
CA GLU A 80 -60.86 -8.07 5.40
C GLU A 80 -61.61 -8.76 6.57
N GLY A 81 -61.08 -8.64 7.78
CA GLY A 81 -61.56 -9.37 8.97
C GLY A 81 -60.90 -10.73 9.26
N GLY A 82 -60.07 -11.25 8.35
CA GLY A 82 -59.28 -12.48 8.54
C GLY A 82 -57.89 -12.24 9.15
N ASP A 83 -57.17 -13.32 9.46
CA ASP A 83 -55.81 -13.24 10.01
C ASP A 83 -54.83 -12.62 9.01
N ALA A 84 -54.22 -11.50 9.38
CA ALA A 84 -53.22 -10.84 8.56
C ALA A 84 -51.94 -11.68 8.40
N TRP A 85 -51.64 -12.53 9.38
CA TRP A 85 -50.45 -13.39 9.44
C TRP A 85 -50.84 -14.87 9.68
N PRO A 86 -51.40 -15.55 8.68
CA PRO A 86 -51.63 -17.00 8.76
C PRO A 86 -50.28 -17.71 8.95
N ALA A 87 -50.21 -18.61 9.93
CA ALA A 87 -48.95 -19.20 10.37
C ALA A 87 -49.08 -20.68 10.71
N LEU A 88 -48.06 -21.46 10.34
CA LEU A 88 -47.79 -22.76 10.95
C LEU A 88 -46.90 -22.50 12.17
N LYS A 89 -47.36 -22.93 13.34
CA LYS A 89 -46.67 -22.73 14.62
C LYS A 89 -46.06 -24.03 15.10
N ILE A 90 -44.81 -23.94 15.55
CA ILE A 90 -44.01 -25.02 16.08
C ILE A 90 -43.80 -24.72 17.58
N PRO A 91 -44.56 -25.36 18.48
CA PRO A 91 -44.43 -25.13 19.92
C PRO A 91 -43.09 -25.64 20.46
N ALA A 92 -42.60 -25.07 21.57
CA ALA A 92 -41.36 -25.51 22.23
C ALA A 92 -41.29 -27.04 22.49
N GLY A 93 -42.41 -27.67 22.87
CA GLY A 93 -42.47 -29.11 23.11
C GLY A 93 -42.20 -29.98 21.87
N VAL A 94 -42.23 -29.40 20.66
CA VAL A 94 -41.97 -30.08 19.39
C VAL A 94 -40.52 -29.89 18.92
N LEU A 95 -39.90 -28.77 19.27
CA LEU A 95 -38.53 -28.42 18.85
C LEU A 95 -37.43 -29.22 19.56
N SER A 96 -37.80 -30.10 20.51
CA SER A 96 -36.92 -30.68 21.53
C SER A 96 -36.26 -29.61 22.40
N THR A 97 -35.90 -29.89 23.65
CA THR A 97 -35.26 -28.91 24.56
C THR A 97 -33.82 -28.58 24.17
N ALA A 98 -33.49 -28.56 22.88
CA ALA A 98 -32.20 -28.16 22.38
C ALA A 98 -32.02 -26.67 22.67
N ASP A 99 -30.93 -26.31 23.34
CA ASP A 99 -30.49 -24.94 23.47
C ASP A 99 -29.93 -24.47 22.12
N TRP A 100 -30.55 -23.43 21.54
CA TRP A 100 -30.13 -22.87 20.25
C TRP A 100 -28.96 -21.89 20.39
N SER A 101 -28.54 -21.53 21.62
CA SER A 101 -27.48 -20.54 21.87
C SER A 101 -26.10 -20.97 21.37
N GLY A 102 -25.88 -22.27 21.13
CA GLY A 102 -24.65 -22.82 20.55
C GLY A 102 -24.73 -23.12 19.05
N ALA A 103 -25.74 -22.63 18.34
CA ALA A 103 -25.92 -22.83 16.90
C ALA A 103 -25.83 -21.50 16.15
N ASP A 104 -25.14 -21.51 15.01
CA ASP A 104 -24.90 -20.32 14.19
C ASP A 104 -26.11 -19.98 13.30
N ALA A 105 -26.87 -21.00 12.89
CA ALA A 105 -28.02 -20.83 12.01
C ALA A 105 -29.09 -21.93 12.19
N ALA A 106 -30.34 -21.57 11.85
CA ALA A 106 -31.44 -22.51 11.64
C ALA A 106 -31.71 -22.68 10.14
N LEU A 107 -31.85 -23.92 9.66
CA LEU A 107 -32.08 -24.28 8.27
C LEU A 107 -33.49 -24.84 8.06
N LEU A 108 -34.36 -24.16 7.31
CA LEU A 108 -35.66 -24.69 6.87
C LEU A 108 -35.60 -25.15 5.42
N ARG A 109 -35.94 -26.41 5.18
CA ARG A 109 -36.13 -26.96 3.84
C ARG A 109 -37.59 -26.82 3.41
N VAL A 110 -37.85 -26.06 2.35
CA VAL A 110 -39.18 -25.78 1.80
C VAL A 110 -39.21 -25.79 0.27
N TYR A 111 -40.18 -26.46 -0.34
CA TYR A 111 -40.40 -26.45 -1.78
C TYR A 111 -41.42 -25.37 -2.15
N ASN A 112 -41.05 -24.55 -3.13
CA ASN A 112 -41.98 -23.62 -3.78
C ASN A 112 -42.42 -24.24 -5.12
N PRO A 113 -43.70 -24.64 -5.27
CA PRO A 113 -44.18 -25.27 -6.50
C PRO A 113 -44.49 -24.28 -7.63
N TYR A 114 -44.48 -22.97 -7.36
CA TYR A 114 -44.89 -21.96 -8.32
C TYR A 114 -43.75 -21.54 -9.24
N GLU A 115 -44.08 -21.02 -10.43
CA GLU A 115 -43.14 -20.42 -11.40
C GLU A 115 -42.63 -19.03 -10.97
N GLU A 116 -43.20 -18.48 -9.90
CA GLU A 116 -42.84 -17.19 -9.33
C GLU A 116 -42.25 -17.35 -7.92
N ALA A 117 -41.42 -16.38 -7.52
CA ALA A 117 -40.83 -16.39 -6.19
C ALA A 117 -41.90 -16.11 -5.13
N VAL A 118 -41.88 -16.88 -4.04
CA VAL A 118 -42.87 -16.77 -2.96
C VAL A 118 -42.19 -16.26 -1.70
N ASP A 119 -42.72 -15.20 -1.11
CA ASP A 119 -42.18 -14.63 0.14
C ASP A 119 -42.73 -15.38 1.37
N ILE A 120 -41.83 -15.76 2.27
CA ILE A 120 -42.15 -16.47 3.51
C ILE A 120 -41.45 -15.85 4.71
N GLY A 121 -42.18 -15.71 5.81
CA GLY A 121 -41.68 -15.22 7.08
C GLY A 121 -41.32 -16.37 8.02
N PHE A 122 -40.25 -16.18 8.80
CA PHE A 122 -39.85 -17.11 9.86
C PHE A 122 -39.69 -16.34 11.17
N PHE A 123 -40.52 -16.67 12.14
CA PHE A 123 -40.65 -15.92 13.39
C PHE A 123 -40.15 -16.74 14.56
N LEU A 124 -39.30 -16.15 15.38
CA LEU A 124 -38.77 -16.73 16.62
C LEU A 124 -39.30 -15.94 17.82
N ARG A 125 -39.75 -16.65 18.86
CA ARG A 125 -40.21 -16.06 20.13
C ARG A 125 -39.44 -16.66 21.31
N ALA A 126 -38.94 -15.79 22.19
CA ALA A 126 -38.40 -16.15 23.50
C ALA A 126 -39.00 -15.18 24.55
N GLY A 127 -39.95 -15.66 25.36
CA GLY A 127 -40.70 -14.80 26.29
C GLY A 127 -41.51 -13.71 25.58
N GLU A 128 -41.23 -12.44 25.90
CA GLU A 128 -41.83 -11.25 25.26
C GLU A 128 -41.04 -10.78 24.02
N GLN A 129 -39.83 -11.27 23.80
CA GLN A 129 -38.98 -10.90 22.67
C GLN A 129 -39.40 -11.66 21.41
N ARG A 130 -39.36 -10.96 20.26
CA ARG A 130 -39.80 -11.50 18.96
C ARG A 130 -38.97 -10.97 17.80
N HIS A 131 -38.65 -11.85 16.86
CA HIS A 131 -37.94 -11.50 15.63
C HIS A 131 -38.49 -12.29 14.43
N GLY A 132 -38.72 -11.65 13.28
CA GLY A 132 -39.46 -12.26 12.16
C GLY A 132 -39.04 -11.81 10.75
N PRO A 133 -37.87 -12.22 10.24
CA PRO A 133 -37.40 -11.86 8.91
C PRO A 133 -38.14 -12.63 7.81
N HIS A 134 -38.30 -11.96 6.66
CA HIS A 134 -38.86 -12.52 5.43
C HIS A 134 -37.76 -13.02 4.47
N ARG A 135 -38.09 -14.00 3.62
CA ARG A 135 -37.22 -14.62 2.62
C ARG A 135 -38.03 -15.00 1.38
N LEU A 136 -37.47 -14.74 0.19
CA LEU A 136 -38.05 -15.14 -1.10
C LEU A 136 -37.58 -16.56 -1.46
N LEU A 137 -38.55 -17.44 -1.71
CA LEU A 137 -38.34 -18.81 -2.20
C LEU A 137 -38.21 -18.81 -3.71
N GLN A 138 -37.16 -19.43 -4.23
CA GLN A 138 -36.97 -19.61 -5.67
C GLN A 138 -38.05 -20.52 -6.26
N PRO A 139 -38.55 -20.23 -7.48
CA PRO A 139 -39.55 -21.03 -8.19
C PRO A 139 -39.13 -22.49 -8.41
N GLN A 140 -40.11 -23.40 -8.34
CA GLN A 140 -40.00 -24.82 -8.75
C GLN A 140 -38.81 -25.62 -8.19
N VAL A 141 -38.28 -25.24 -7.02
CA VAL A 141 -37.14 -25.92 -6.40
C VAL A 141 -37.30 -26.07 -4.90
N TRP A 142 -36.61 -27.07 -4.35
CA TRP A 142 -36.40 -27.17 -2.91
C TRP A 142 -35.44 -26.08 -2.49
N ASN A 143 -35.94 -25.14 -1.70
CA ASN A 143 -35.18 -24.09 -1.07
C ASN A 143 -34.69 -24.60 0.30
N THR A 144 -33.44 -24.31 0.64
CA THR A 144 -32.93 -24.44 2.01
C THR A 144 -32.62 -23.05 2.51
N ILE A 145 -33.47 -22.54 3.38
CA ILE A 145 -33.35 -21.19 3.92
C ILE A 145 -32.55 -21.24 5.21
N ALA A 146 -31.51 -20.41 5.29
CA ALA A 146 -30.74 -20.21 6.51
C ALA A 146 -31.13 -18.89 7.20
N TRP A 147 -31.39 -18.96 8.51
CA TRP A 147 -31.45 -17.79 9.39
C TRP A 147 -30.30 -17.85 10.37
N ARG A 148 -29.43 -16.84 10.32
CA ARG A 148 -28.35 -16.69 11.28
C ARG A 148 -28.92 -16.37 12.65
N LEU A 149 -28.43 -17.08 13.65
CA LEU A 149 -28.80 -16.94 15.04
C LEU A 149 -27.80 -16.03 15.78
N ASP A 150 -26.56 -15.92 15.30
CA ASP A 150 -25.52 -15.06 15.89
C ASP A 150 -25.94 -13.59 15.99
N ASP A 151 -26.57 -13.07 14.92
CA ASP A 151 -27.08 -11.69 14.85
C ASP A 151 -28.27 -11.46 15.82
N LEU A 152 -28.87 -12.54 16.32
CA LEU A 152 -30.03 -12.52 17.22
C LEU A 152 -29.66 -12.77 18.67
N GLY A 153 -28.51 -13.39 18.95
CA GLY A 153 -28.08 -13.76 20.31
C GLY A 153 -27.97 -12.59 21.29
N GLU A 154 -27.71 -11.37 20.79
CA GLU A 154 -27.68 -10.15 21.61
C GLU A 154 -29.09 -9.56 21.91
N THR A 155 -30.10 -9.92 21.11
CA THR A 155 -31.45 -9.31 21.17
C THR A 155 -32.59 -10.31 21.50
N LEU A 156 -32.32 -11.61 21.40
CA LEU A 156 -33.25 -12.71 21.61
C LEU A 156 -32.56 -13.81 22.43
N ALA A 157 -33.12 -14.20 23.57
CA ALA A 157 -32.57 -15.28 24.40
C ALA A 157 -32.79 -16.66 23.74
N LEU A 158 -31.84 -17.08 22.89
CA LEU A 158 -31.95 -18.31 22.07
C LEU A 158 -32.05 -19.59 22.90
N GLY A 159 -31.52 -19.61 24.13
CA GLY A 159 -31.67 -20.75 25.04
C GLY A 159 -33.04 -20.90 25.70
N SER A 160 -33.96 -19.95 25.47
CA SER A 160 -35.32 -19.95 26.04
C SER A 160 -36.42 -19.77 24.98
N LEU A 161 -36.16 -20.17 23.73
CA LEU A 161 -37.14 -20.14 22.64
C LEU A 161 -38.41 -20.93 23.00
N SER A 162 -39.57 -20.26 22.89
CA SER A 162 -40.87 -20.80 23.25
C SER A 162 -41.75 -21.17 22.05
N GLU A 163 -41.62 -20.46 20.92
CA GLU A 163 -42.38 -20.71 19.69
C GLU A 163 -41.58 -20.34 18.44
N VAL A 164 -41.73 -21.14 17.38
CA VAL A 164 -41.25 -20.82 16.02
C VAL A 164 -42.42 -20.82 15.06
N HIS A 165 -42.58 -19.78 14.24
CA HIS A 165 -43.64 -19.73 13.23
C HIS A 165 -43.08 -19.66 11.80
N VAL A 166 -43.69 -20.42 10.90
CA VAL A 166 -43.53 -20.25 9.45
C VAL A 166 -44.81 -19.59 8.94
N PHE A 167 -44.74 -18.33 8.52
CA PHE A 167 -45.92 -17.50 8.26
C PHE A 167 -45.83 -16.72 6.95
N MET A 168 -46.95 -16.16 6.53
CA MET A 168 -47.02 -15.23 5.39
C MET A 168 -47.69 -13.92 5.83
N THR A 169 -47.31 -12.81 5.21
CA THR A 169 -47.93 -11.50 5.49
C THR A 169 -48.93 -11.16 4.40
N ARG A 170 -50.24 -11.15 4.75
CA ARG A 170 -51.38 -10.82 3.88
C ARG A 170 -51.26 -11.45 2.47
N PRO A 171 -51.17 -12.78 2.35
CA PRO A 171 -51.02 -13.44 1.05
C PRO A 171 -52.17 -13.05 0.12
N LYS A 172 -51.87 -12.70 -1.13
CA LYS A 172 -52.86 -12.19 -2.10
C LYS A 172 -53.78 -13.28 -2.66
N ARG A 173 -53.35 -14.54 -2.60
CA ARG A 173 -54.06 -15.74 -3.05
C ARG A 173 -53.71 -16.90 -2.12
N ASP A 174 -54.45 -17.99 -2.21
CA ASP A 174 -54.08 -19.23 -1.52
C ASP A 174 -52.72 -19.71 -2.06
N LEU A 175 -51.79 -19.97 -1.16
CA LEU A 175 -50.42 -20.40 -1.46
C LEU A 175 -50.10 -21.69 -0.71
N THR A 176 -49.71 -22.72 -1.46
CA THR A 176 -49.35 -24.03 -0.94
C THR A 176 -47.85 -24.24 -1.08
N LEU A 177 -47.20 -24.58 0.02
CA LEU A 177 -45.76 -24.87 0.11
C LEU A 177 -45.56 -26.25 0.75
N TYR A 178 -44.42 -26.89 0.49
CA TYR A 178 -44.10 -28.20 1.08
C TYR A 178 -42.90 -28.07 2.01
N LEU A 179 -43.07 -28.34 3.29
CA LEU A 179 -42.02 -28.27 4.30
C LEU A 179 -41.42 -29.66 4.52
N GLY A 180 -40.10 -29.74 4.41
CA GLY A 180 -39.33 -30.97 4.61
C GLY A 180 -38.84 -31.09 6.05
N SER A 181 -37.84 -30.27 6.40
CA SER A 181 -37.16 -30.35 7.69
C SER A 181 -36.70 -28.99 8.22
N LEU A 182 -36.49 -28.91 9.53
CA LEU A 182 -35.79 -27.84 10.23
C LEU A 182 -34.54 -28.44 10.90
N ALA A 183 -33.39 -27.79 10.78
CA ALA A 183 -32.13 -28.21 11.44
C ALA A 183 -31.39 -27.00 12.04
N LEU A 184 -30.46 -27.25 12.97
CA LEU A 184 -29.56 -26.25 13.54
C LEU A 184 -28.13 -26.57 13.12
N VAL A 185 -27.35 -25.56 12.75
CA VAL A 185 -25.96 -25.70 12.31
C VAL A 185 -25.03 -25.09 13.34
N ARG A 186 -23.91 -25.76 13.65
CA ARG A 186 -22.86 -25.24 14.55
C ARG A 186 -21.51 -25.14 13.82
N GLU A 187 -20.60 -24.29 14.30
CA GLU A 187 -19.40 -23.81 13.58
C GLU A 187 -18.53 -24.92 12.95
N ALA A 188 -18.55 -26.14 13.49
CA ALA A 188 -17.85 -27.31 12.94
C ALA A 188 -18.30 -27.72 11.51
N ASP A 189 -19.51 -27.36 11.07
CA ASP A 189 -20.11 -27.82 9.79
C ASP A 189 -19.88 -26.89 8.59
N TRP A 190 -19.33 -25.69 8.80
CA TRP A 190 -18.97 -24.78 7.69
C TRP A 190 -17.80 -25.32 6.85
N SER A 191 -17.04 -26.26 7.42
CA SER A 191 -15.89 -26.93 6.82
C SER A 191 -16.24 -27.91 5.68
N ALA A 192 -17.53 -28.12 5.36
CA ALA A 192 -17.99 -29.13 4.39
C ALA A 192 -18.57 -28.57 3.06
N ARG A 193 -18.66 -27.24 2.85
CA ARG A 193 -19.18 -26.67 1.59
C ARG A 193 -18.10 -26.52 0.52
N PRO A 194 -18.15 -27.19 -0.64
CA PRO A 194 -17.16 -26.97 -1.71
C PRO A 194 -17.10 -25.49 -2.12
N LEU A 195 -15.91 -25.00 -2.51
CA LEU A 195 -15.75 -23.68 -3.12
C LEU A 195 -16.77 -23.54 -4.27
N PRO A 196 -17.45 -22.40 -4.39
CA PRO A 196 -18.37 -22.20 -5.49
C PRO A 196 -17.62 -22.26 -6.83
N GLN A 197 -18.24 -22.87 -7.85
CA GLN A 197 -17.83 -22.66 -9.24
C GLN A 197 -17.74 -21.15 -9.55
N PRO A 198 -16.96 -20.71 -10.56
CA PRO A 198 -16.96 -19.31 -10.97
C PRO A 198 -18.39 -18.78 -11.03
N LEU A 199 -18.69 -17.80 -10.18
CA LEU A 199 -20.04 -17.28 -10.09
C LEU A 199 -20.19 -16.21 -11.14
N VAL A 200 -20.94 -16.54 -12.19
CA VAL A 200 -21.26 -15.58 -13.24
C VAL A 200 -22.27 -14.59 -12.66
N LEU A 201 -21.83 -13.34 -12.48
CA LEU A 201 -22.68 -12.24 -12.03
C LEU A 201 -23.58 -11.76 -13.17
N ALA A 202 -23.05 -11.76 -14.39
CA ALA A 202 -23.80 -11.56 -15.62
C ALA A 202 -23.02 -12.17 -16.80
N ASP A 203 -23.69 -13.00 -17.59
CA ASP A 203 -23.21 -13.59 -18.85
C ASP A 203 -23.72 -12.83 -20.07
N PHE A 204 -24.76 -12.00 -19.92
CA PHE A 204 -25.35 -11.18 -20.98
C PHE A 204 -25.86 -11.96 -22.20
N GLU A 205 -26.26 -13.21 -21.98
CA GLU A 205 -26.74 -14.12 -23.03
C GLU A 205 -28.21 -13.92 -23.41
N ASP A 206 -29.01 -13.37 -22.49
CA ASP A 206 -30.43 -13.08 -22.72
C ASP A 206 -30.88 -11.75 -22.10
N ALA A 207 -32.02 -11.25 -22.56
CA ALA A 207 -32.53 -9.93 -22.18
C ALA A 207 -32.85 -9.78 -20.67
N SER A 208 -33.03 -10.89 -19.94
CA SER A 208 -33.22 -10.90 -18.48
C SER A 208 -31.93 -10.59 -17.71
N ALA A 209 -30.75 -10.72 -18.33
CA ALA A 209 -29.49 -10.29 -17.74
C ALA A 209 -29.41 -8.74 -17.66
N LEU A 210 -30.02 -8.02 -18.60
CA LEU A 210 -30.07 -6.55 -18.61
C LEU A 210 -31.06 -5.97 -17.61
N SER A 211 -32.16 -6.68 -17.32
CA SER A 211 -33.24 -6.15 -16.45
C SER A 211 -32.82 -5.96 -14.99
N ARG A 212 -31.68 -6.54 -14.59
CA ARG A 212 -31.08 -6.43 -13.25
C ARG A 212 -30.13 -5.24 -13.09
N TRP A 213 -29.96 -4.45 -14.15
CA TRP A 213 -29.03 -3.33 -14.21
C TRP A 213 -29.75 -2.04 -14.57
N GLN A 214 -29.30 -0.94 -13.98
CA GLN A 214 -29.84 0.40 -14.18
C GLN A 214 -28.84 1.24 -14.97
N ALA A 215 -29.30 1.78 -16.11
CA ALA A 215 -28.51 2.65 -16.96
C ALA A 215 -28.79 4.12 -16.64
N HIS A 216 -27.76 4.86 -16.23
CA HIS A 216 -27.81 6.28 -15.93
C HIS A 216 -26.90 7.05 -16.89
N GLY A 217 -27.47 7.68 -17.92
CA GLY A 217 -26.69 8.45 -18.90
C GLY A 217 -25.79 7.60 -19.83
N VAL A 218 -25.94 6.29 -19.80
CA VAL A 218 -25.29 5.29 -20.68
C VAL A 218 -26.38 4.52 -21.42
N THR A 219 -26.12 4.06 -22.64
CA THR A 219 -27.02 3.13 -23.34
C THR A 219 -26.45 1.71 -23.25
N ALA A 220 -27.29 0.76 -22.87
CA ALA A 220 -26.94 -0.65 -22.73
C ALA A 220 -27.83 -1.51 -23.64
N ARG A 221 -27.23 -2.42 -24.40
CA ARG A 221 -27.96 -3.42 -25.21
C ARG A 221 -27.13 -4.68 -25.39
N LEU A 222 -27.80 -5.80 -25.69
CA LEU A 222 -27.12 -7.01 -26.12
C LEU A 222 -26.71 -6.90 -27.58
N THR A 223 -25.57 -7.48 -27.93
CA THR A 223 -25.09 -7.59 -29.30
C THR A 223 -24.49 -8.96 -29.55
N ASP A 224 -24.66 -9.47 -30.77
CA ASP A 224 -23.99 -10.68 -31.25
C ASP A 224 -22.53 -10.42 -31.66
N ARG A 225 -22.10 -9.16 -31.65
CA ARG A 225 -20.74 -8.72 -32.00
C ARG A 225 -19.83 -8.83 -30.79
N ALA A 226 -18.60 -9.30 -31.02
CA ALA A 226 -17.54 -9.37 -30.02
C ALA A 226 -17.76 -10.29 -28.81
N ARG A 227 -18.73 -11.21 -28.90
CA ARG A 227 -18.83 -12.36 -27.99
C ARG A 227 -17.53 -13.18 -27.97
N LEU A 228 -17.02 -13.53 -26.80
CA LEU A 228 -15.88 -14.46 -26.67
C LEU A 228 -16.39 -15.90 -26.57
N GLU A 229 -17.46 -16.12 -25.81
CA GLU A 229 -18.20 -17.38 -25.69
C GLU A 229 -19.72 -17.11 -25.83
N GLY A 230 -20.54 -18.15 -25.97
CA GLY A 230 -22.02 -18.00 -26.01
C GLY A 230 -22.62 -17.31 -27.25
N ALA A 231 -23.78 -16.68 -27.07
CA ALA A 231 -24.67 -16.11 -28.08
C ALA A 231 -24.66 -14.58 -28.15
N ALA A 232 -24.41 -13.87 -27.05
CA ALA A 232 -24.42 -12.40 -27.00
C ALA A 232 -23.45 -11.80 -25.96
N ALA A 233 -23.11 -10.52 -26.12
CA ALA A 233 -22.32 -9.72 -25.19
C ALA A 233 -23.03 -8.39 -24.88
N LEU A 234 -22.70 -7.75 -23.75
CA LEU A 234 -23.19 -6.42 -23.40
C LEU A 234 -22.43 -5.34 -24.17
N GLU A 235 -23.16 -4.47 -24.89
CA GLU A 235 -22.65 -3.24 -25.45
C GLU A 235 -23.07 -2.04 -24.59
N LEU A 236 -22.08 -1.33 -24.06
CA LEU A 236 -22.24 -0.05 -23.38
C LEU A 236 -21.78 1.09 -24.29
N GLN A 237 -22.65 2.07 -24.48
CA GLN A 237 -22.36 3.30 -25.21
C GLN A 237 -22.38 4.50 -24.24
N PHE A 238 -21.20 5.06 -24.03
CA PHE A 238 -20.98 6.31 -23.30
C PHE A 238 -20.89 7.44 -24.31
N VAL A 239 -21.70 8.47 -24.14
CA VAL A 239 -21.70 9.64 -25.04
C VAL A 239 -20.88 10.76 -24.40
N ALA A 240 -20.20 11.54 -25.23
CA ALA A 240 -19.43 12.71 -24.82
C ALA A 240 -20.25 13.60 -23.87
N HIS A 241 -19.61 14.08 -22.81
CA HIS A 241 -20.26 14.94 -21.83
C HIS A 241 -20.67 16.29 -22.45
N GLN A 242 -21.91 16.71 -22.17
CA GLN A 242 -22.49 18.00 -22.58
C GLN A 242 -23.28 18.59 -21.41
N ALA A 243 -23.43 19.92 -21.39
CA ALA A 243 -24.22 20.62 -20.37
C ALA A 243 -25.65 20.04 -20.29
N GLY A 244 -26.05 19.59 -19.09
CA GLY A 244 -27.34 18.95 -18.84
C GLY A 244 -27.32 17.41 -18.85
N ARG A 245 -26.18 16.77 -19.16
CA ARG A 245 -26.01 15.32 -19.04
C ARG A 245 -25.27 14.94 -17.74
N PRO A 246 -25.41 13.70 -17.23
CA PRO A 246 -24.66 13.25 -16.07
C PRO A 246 -23.15 13.34 -16.33
N ARG A 247 -22.40 13.96 -15.41
CA ARG A 247 -20.92 14.02 -15.46
C ARG A 247 -20.28 12.64 -15.33
N ARG A 248 -21.03 11.66 -14.84
CA ARG A 248 -20.58 10.29 -14.63
C ARG A 248 -21.66 9.30 -15.10
N PRO A 249 -21.81 9.09 -16.41
CA PRO A 249 -22.67 8.03 -16.92
C PRO A 249 -22.24 6.68 -16.34
N ALA A 250 -23.22 5.88 -15.90
CA ALA A 250 -22.98 4.64 -15.17
C ALA A 250 -24.02 3.56 -15.48
N PHE A 251 -23.56 2.32 -15.52
CA PHE A 251 -24.38 1.12 -15.59
C PHE A 251 -24.23 0.38 -14.26
N GLN A 252 -25.31 0.27 -13.48
CA GLN A 252 -25.25 -0.12 -12.07
C GLN A 252 -26.11 -1.36 -11.79
N ALA A 253 -25.60 -2.29 -11.01
CA ALA A 253 -26.36 -3.40 -10.43
C ALA A 253 -26.47 -3.21 -8.92
N ARG A 254 -27.70 -3.18 -8.37
CA ARG A 254 -27.96 -3.07 -6.93
C ARG A 254 -28.57 -4.33 -6.36
N TYR A 255 -28.19 -4.64 -5.12
CA TYR A 255 -28.60 -5.84 -4.38
C TYR A 255 -30.13 -5.95 -4.15
N PHE A 256 -30.86 -4.83 -4.13
CA PHE A 256 -32.32 -4.83 -3.91
C PHE A 256 -33.16 -5.30 -5.11
N GLU A 257 -32.54 -5.69 -6.23
CA GLU A 257 -33.23 -6.10 -7.47
C GLU A 257 -32.74 -7.46 -8.03
N GLY A 258 -32.15 -8.32 -7.19
CA GLY A 258 -31.80 -9.70 -7.58
C GLY A 258 -30.60 -9.85 -8.54
N ALA A 259 -29.77 -8.80 -8.68
CA ALA A 259 -28.64 -8.77 -9.61
C ALA A 259 -27.36 -9.51 -9.15
N LEU A 260 -27.13 -9.67 -7.84
CA LEU A 260 -25.91 -10.26 -7.28
C LEU A 260 -26.25 -11.52 -6.45
N PRO A 261 -25.79 -12.73 -6.83
CA PRO A 261 -26.19 -13.98 -6.16
C PRO A 261 -25.53 -14.26 -4.80
N ALA A 262 -24.51 -13.52 -4.37
CA ALA A 262 -23.75 -13.84 -3.16
C ALA A 262 -23.89 -12.74 -2.09
N ARG A 263 -24.52 -13.06 -0.95
CA ARG A 263 -24.34 -12.31 0.32
C ARG A 263 -23.06 -12.71 1.07
N ASP A 264 -22.11 -13.34 0.39
CA ASP A 264 -20.77 -13.59 0.92
C ASP A 264 -19.72 -13.71 -0.20
N GLY A 265 -19.10 -12.58 -0.56
CA GLY A 265 -18.01 -12.52 -1.52
C GLY A 265 -16.66 -12.94 -0.95
N SER A 266 -16.54 -13.25 0.35
CA SER A 266 -15.25 -13.66 0.96
C SER A 266 -14.75 -15.01 0.44
N SER A 267 -15.61 -15.80 -0.19
CA SER A 267 -15.28 -17.03 -0.90
C SER A 267 -14.47 -16.83 -2.20
N TYR A 268 -14.44 -15.61 -2.74
CA TYR A 268 -13.88 -15.30 -4.06
C TYR A 268 -12.65 -14.41 -3.92
N ALA A 269 -11.66 -14.63 -4.79
CA ALA A 269 -10.41 -13.87 -4.81
C ALA A 269 -10.55 -12.61 -5.65
N ASP A 270 -11.20 -12.78 -6.80
CA ASP A 270 -11.09 -11.88 -7.92
C ASP A 270 -12.46 -11.62 -8.54
N LEU A 271 -12.68 -10.35 -8.90
CA LEU A 271 -13.71 -9.94 -9.83
C LEU A 271 -13.09 -9.85 -11.23
N CYS A 272 -13.58 -10.69 -12.14
CA CYS A 272 -13.08 -10.81 -13.51
C CYS A 272 -14.09 -10.23 -14.51
N LEU A 273 -13.59 -9.45 -15.47
CA LEU A 273 -14.36 -8.89 -16.58
C LEU A 273 -13.61 -9.08 -17.90
N ASP A 274 -14.30 -9.55 -18.92
CA ASP A 274 -13.75 -9.61 -20.28
C ASP A 274 -14.25 -8.43 -21.12
N LEU A 275 -13.35 -7.47 -21.34
CA LEU A 275 -13.64 -6.18 -21.97
C LEU A 275 -13.04 -6.08 -23.37
N ARG A 276 -13.77 -5.43 -24.29
CA ARG A 276 -13.27 -5.08 -25.62
C ARG A 276 -13.64 -3.67 -26.02
N ASN A 277 -12.69 -2.97 -26.60
CA ASN A 277 -12.85 -1.61 -27.10
C ASN A 277 -12.77 -1.61 -28.64
N PRO A 278 -13.91 -1.50 -29.37
CA PRO A 278 -13.90 -1.35 -30.83
C PRO A 278 -13.36 0.00 -31.33
N GLY A 279 -13.31 1.02 -30.46
CA GLY A 279 -12.85 2.37 -30.79
C GLY A 279 -11.35 2.41 -31.08
N ARG A 280 -10.90 3.42 -31.83
CA ARG A 280 -9.47 3.59 -32.16
C ARG A 280 -8.64 4.11 -30.99
N HIS A 281 -9.27 4.77 -30.02
CA HIS A 281 -8.62 5.39 -28.86
C HIS A 281 -8.81 4.53 -27.60
N PRO A 282 -7.85 4.56 -26.66
CA PRO A 282 -8.04 3.94 -25.35
C PRO A 282 -9.27 4.50 -24.63
N ALA A 283 -9.89 3.68 -23.78
CA ALA A 283 -11.03 4.06 -22.96
C ALA A 283 -10.75 3.68 -21.50
N THR A 284 -11.15 4.52 -20.55
CA THR A 284 -11.02 4.23 -19.12
C THR A 284 -12.40 3.95 -18.54
N LEU A 285 -12.61 2.73 -18.07
CA LEU A 285 -13.84 2.31 -17.39
C LEU A 285 -13.58 2.21 -15.88
N ALA A 286 -14.27 3.02 -15.09
CA ALA A 286 -14.23 2.94 -13.64
C ALA A 286 -15.16 1.81 -13.16
N LEU A 287 -14.56 0.79 -12.57
CA LEU A 287 -15.24 -0.31 -11.88
C LEU A 287 -15.35 0.05 -10.40
N ALA A 288 -16.57 0.18 -9.85
CA ALA A 288 -16.75 0.43 -8.42
C ALA A 288 -17.63 -0.61 -7.74
N LEU A 289 -17.24 -1.00 -6.54
CA LEU A 289 -17.99 -1.86 -5.63
C LEU A 289 -18.38 -1.08 -4.38
N HIS A 290 -19.58 -1.36 -3.87
CA HIS A 290 -20.05 -0.81 -2.58
C HIS A 290 -20.45 -1.94 -1.65
N ASP A 291 -20.16 -1.78 -0.36
CA ASP A 291 -20.64 -2.68 0.68
C ASP A 291 -21.86 -2.11 1.45
N GLN A 292 -22.51 -2.94 2.26
CA GLN A 292 -23.73 -2.55 2.99
C GLN A 292 -23.48 -1.45 4.04
N SER A 293 -22.22 -1.22 4.45
CA SER A 293 -21.87 -0.13 5.35
C SER A 293 -21.83 1.22 4.63
N GLY A 294 -21.89 1.21 3.29
CA GLY A 294 -21.75 2.38 2.44
C GLY A 294 -20.31 2.68 2.04
N ALA A 295 -19.35 1.80 2.36
CA ALA A 295 -17.98 1.94 1.89
C ALA A 295 -17.91 1.59 0.39
N LYS A 296 -17.09 2.35 -0.35
CA LYS A 296 -16.94 2.24 -1.79
C LYS A 296 -15.47 2.09 -2.16
N ALA A 297 -15.17 1.10 -3.00
CA ALA A 297 -13.86 0.95 -3.62
C ALA A 297 -13.98 1.01 -5.15
N GLU A 298 -12.99 1.62 -5.80
CA GLU A 298 -13.02 1.89 -7.23
C GLU A 298 -11.66 1.58 -7.87
N ARG A 299 -11.70 1.07 -9.09
CA ARG A 299 -10.53 0.75 -9.93
C ARG A 299 -10.78 1.20 -11.36
N ASP A 300 -9.82 1.93 -11.92
CA ASP A 300 -9.84 2.35 -13.31
C ASP A 300 -9.24 1.27 -14.21
N LEU A 301 -10.03 0.81 -15.17
CA LEU A 301 -9.63 -0.18 -16.17
C LEU A 301 -9.35 0.54 -17.49
N VAL A 302 -8.08 0.63 -17.89
CA VAL A 302 -7.67 1.25 -19.17
C VAL A 302 -7.69 0.19 -20.27
N ILE A 303 -8.65 0.28 -21.19
CA ILE A 303 -8.80 -0.65 -22.32
C ILE A 303 -8.19 -0.02 -23.58
N PRO A 304 -7.12 -0.62 -24.17
CA PRO A 304 -6.50 -0.09 -25.38
C PRO A 304 -7.47 0.03 -26.56
N GLY A 305 -7.25 1.02 -27.43
CA GLY A 305 -8.03 1.16 -28.67
C GLY A 305 -7.84 -0.06 -29.59
N ARG A 306 -8.94 -0.56 -30.17
CA ARG A 306 -9.02 -1.82 -30.93
C ARG A 306 -8.48 -3.04 -30.16
N GLY A 307 -8.45 -2.95 -28.83
CA GLY A 307 -7.86 -3.95 -27.95
C GLY A 307 -8.90 -4.72 -27.14
N ARG A 308 -8.40 -5.70 -26.40
CA ARG A 308 -9.14 -6.47 -25.39
C ARG A 308 -8.40 -6.36 -24.05
N LEU A 309 -9.15 -6.46 -22.96
CA LEU A 309 -8.63 -6.53 -21.61
C LEU A 309 -9.40 -7.60 -20.84
N ALA A 310 -8.72 -8.68 -20.45
CA ALA A 310 -9.22 -9.58 -19.42
C ALA A 310 -8.83 -8.96 -18.07
N ALA A 311 -9.73 -8.18 -17.48
CA ALA A 311 -9.49 -7.48 -16.23
C ALA A 311 -9.71 -8.45 -15.06
N ARG A 312 -8.74 -8.49 -14.14
CA ARG A 312 -8.83 -9.21 -12.87
C ARG A 312 -8.59 -8.22 -11.74
N VAL A 313 -9.57 -8.07 -10.86
CA VAL A 313 -9.51 -7.16 -9.71
C VAL A 313 -9.57 -7.97 -8.43
N SER A 314 -8.45 -8.01 -7.69
CA SER A 314 -8.40 -8.66 -6.39
C SER A 314 -9.32 -7.97 -5.40
N LEU A 315 -10.24 -8.73 -4.81
CA LEU A 315 -11.18 -8.22 -3.81
C LEU A 315 -10.46 -7.85 -2.50
N ALA A 316 -9.33 -8.50 -2.19
CA ALA A 316 -8.51 -8.19 -1.01
C ALA A 316 -7.89 -6.79 -1.09
N ASP A 317 -7.53 -6.34 -2.29
CA ASP A 317 -6.91 -5.03 -2.52
C ASP A 317 -7.91 -3.86 -2.44
N LEU A 318 -9.21 -4.14 -2.33
CA LEU A 318 -10.26 -3.13 -2.34
C LEU A 318 -10.57 -2.57 -0.96
N GLY A 319 -10.17 -3.24 0.12
CA GLY A 319 -10.42 -2.78 1.50
C GLY A 319 -11.92 -2.70 1.86
N LEU A 320 -12.78 -3.41 1.14
CA LEU A 320 -14.22 -3.52 1.41
C LEU A 320 -14.53 -4.75 2.26
N ASP A 321 -15.64 -4.72 3.01
CA ASP A 321 -16.19 -5.96 3.57
C ASP A 321 -16.82 -6.78 2.44
N CYS A 322 -16.02 -7.68 1.87
CA CYS A 322 -16.41 -8.52 0.74
C CYS A 322 -17.57 -9.47 1.09
N ARG A 323 -17.89 -9.67 2.38
CA ARG A 323 -19.06 -10.43 2.83
C ARG A 323 -20.36 -9.66 2.62
N ARG A 324 -20.30 -8.36 2.32
CA ARG A 324 -21.45 -7.45 2.35
C ARG A 324 -21.53 -6.55 1.11
N ILE A 325 -21.02 -7.00 -0.05
CA ILE A 325 -21.13 -6.24 -1.30
C ILE A 325 -22.60 -6.10 -1.71
N VAL A 326 -23.04 -4.85 -1.95
CA VAL A 326 -24.43 -4.50 -2.28
C VAL A 326 -24.59 -3.82 -3.64
N GLN A 327 -23.51 -3.35 -4.27
CA GLN A 327 -23.61 -2.65 -5.56
C GLN A 327 -22.34 -2.81 -6.39
N LEU A 328 -22.51 -2.93 -7.70
CA LEU A 328 -21.46 -2.92 -8.72
C LEU A 328 -21.78 -1.85 -9.77
N ASP A 329 -20.82 -0.96 -10.01
CA ASP A 329 -20.94 0.14 -10.98
C ASP A 329 -19.87 0.02 -12.06
N LEU A 330 -20.30 0.23 -13.31
CA LEU A 330 -19.44 0.45 -14.48
C LEU A 330 -19.67 1.87 -14.97
N ALA A 331 -18.71 2.76 -14.78
CA ALA A 331 -18.89 4.18 -15.05
C ALA A 331 -17.73 4.79 -15.84
N MET A 332 -18.00 5.90 -16.52
CA MET A 332 -16.97 6.71 -17.16
C MET A 332 -17.06 8.14 -16.63
N ALA A 333 -15.96 8.69 -16.15
CA ALA A 333 -15.92 10.06 -15.65
C ALA A 333 -15.72 11.05 -16.81
N GLU A 334 -16.69 11.94 -17.03
CA GLU A 334 -16.66 13.01 -18.03
C GLU A 334 -16.06 12.60 -19.38
N PRO A 335 -16.67 11.63 -20.09
CA PRO A 335 -16.17 11.20 -21.39
C PRO A 335 -16.01 12.39 -22.33
N ALA A 336 -14.79 12.64 -22.81
CA ALA A 336 -14.49 13.74 -23.73
C ALA A 336 -15.03 13.49 -25.15
N GLN A 337 -15.32 12.22 -25.47
CA GLN A 337 -15.85 11.77 -26.75
C GLN A 337 -16.72 10.52 -26.53
N ASP A 338 -17.39 10.06 -27.58
CA ASP A 338 -18.20 8.84 -27.52
C ASP A 338 -17.30 7.59 -27.40
N HIS A 339 -17.69 6.68 -26.51
CA HIS A 339 -17.03 5.39 -26.31
C HIS A 339 -18.06 4.27 -26.40
N THR A 340 -17.71 3.23 -27.15
CA THR A 340 -18.42 1.94 -27.13
C THR A 340 -17.51 0.91 -26.49
N LEU A 341 -18.03 0.17 -25.51
CA LEU A 341 -17.33 -0.94 -24.87
C LEU A 341 -18.21 -2.19 -24.91
N TRP A 342 -17.57 -3.33 -25.16
CA TRP A 342 -18.22 -4.62 -25.10
C TRP A 342 -17.73 -5.39 -23.87
N ILE A 343 -18.66 -6.00 -23.14
CA ILE A 343 -18.40 -6.83 -21.96
C ILE A 343 -19.04 -8.19 -22.21
N ASP A 344 -18.22 -9.22 -22.22
CA ASP A 344 -18.69 -10.58 -22.50
C ASP A 344 -19.28 -11.22 -21.23
N ALA A 345 -18.50 -11.25 -20.16
CA ALA A 345 -18.95 -11.79 -18.89
C ALA A 345 -18.36 -11.01 -17.71
N ILE A 346 -19.12 -10.97 -16.62
CA ILE A 346 -18.67 -10.52 -15.30
C ILE A 346 -18.79 -11.71 -14.36
N ARG A 347 -17.67 -12.14 -13.78
CA ARG A 347 -17.61 -13.34 -12.93
C ARG A 347 -16.77 -13.12 -11.68
N LEU A 348 -17.13 -13.82 -10.61
CA LEU A 348 -16.29 -13.97 -9.43
C LEU A 348 -15.56 -15.31 -9.50
N GLU A 349 -14.23 -15.29 -9.38
CA GLU A 349 -13.39 -16.49 -9.40
C GLU A 349 -12.86 -16.81 -8.00
N GLY A 350 -12.90 -18.10 -7.61
CA GLY A 350 -12.30 -18.59 -6.37
C GLY A 350 -10.78 -18.56 -6.41
N ARG A 351 -10.12 -18.53 -5.24
CA ARG A 351 -8.64 -18.56 -5.16
C ARG A 351 -8.09 -19.88 -5.75
N ARG A 352 -7.58 -19.83 -6.99
CA ARG A 352 -6.61 -20.80 -7.53
C ARG A 352 -5.22 -20.15 -7.50
N SER A 353 -4.24 -20.86 -6.93
CA SER A 353 -3.20 -20.25 -6.09
C SER A 353 -1.91 -19.81 -6.81
N GLU A 354 -1.90 -18.63 -7.41
CA GLU A 354 -0.64 -17.96 -7.78
C GLU A 354 0.24 -17.65 -6.56
N GLU A 355 -0.35 -17.42 -5.38
CA GLU A 355 0.38 -17.19 -4.13
C GLU A 355 1.01 -18.48 -3.58
N ALA A 356 0.32 -19.62 -3.67
CA ALA A 356 0.92 -20.90 -3.29
C ALA A 356 1.99 -21.33 -4.30
N GLN A 357 1.77 -21.11 -5.61
CA GLN A 357 2.78 -21.26 -6.67
C GLN A 357 4.05 -20.47 -6.38
N ARG A 358 3.91 -19.20 -6.00
CA ARG A 358 5.04 -18.35 -5.60
C ARG A 358 5.73 -18.86 -4.33
N LEU A 359 4.96 -19.26 -3.31
CA LEU A 359 5.50 -19.78 -2.05
C LEU A 359 6.29 -21.08 -2.26
N MET A 360 5.77 -22.02 -3.05
CA MET A 360 6.47 -23.28 -3.39
C MET A 360 7.74 -23.02 -4.18
N ALA A 361 7.68 -22.22 -5.24
CA ALA A 361 8.86 -21.90 -6.04
C ALA A 361 9.97 -21.25 -5.17
N ARG A 362 9.59 -20.38 -4.23
CA ARG A 362 10.52 -19.76 -3.28
C ARG A 362 11.14 -20.78 -2.33
N LEU A 363 10.34 -21.68 -1.77
CA LEU A 363 10.80 -22.73 -0.86
C LEU A 363 11.70 -23.76 -1.54
N GLU A 364 11.38 -24.17 -2.77
CA GLU A 364 12.22 -25.04 -3.59
C GLU A 364 13.58 -24.39 -3.87
N ALA A 365 13.59 -23.08 -4.15
CA ALA A 365 14.82 -22.31 -4.30
C ALA A 365 15.65 -22.27 -2.99
N SER A 366 15.01 -21.99 -1.84
CA SER A 366 15.69 -22.00 -0.53
C SER A 366 16.25 -23.39 -0.19
N LEU A 367 15.56 -24.48 -0.53
CA LEU A 367 16.04 -25.86 -0.33
C LEU A 367 17.22 -26.19 -1.25
N ALA A 368 17.17 -25.77 -2.51
CA ALA A 368 18.30 -25.92 -3.43
C ALA A 368 19.53 -25.16 -2.94
N GLN A 369 19.34 -24.02 -2.28
CA GLN A 369 20.40 -23.26 -1.62
C GLN A 369 20.92 -23.96 -0.36
N ALA A 370 20.03 -24.52 0.47
CA ALA A 370 20.39 -25.31 1.66
C ALA A 370 21.34 -26.47 1.34
N GLY A 371 21.05 -27.21 0.26
CA GLY A 371 21.88 -28.33 -0.21
C GLY A 371 23.28 -27.91 -0.67
N ARG A 372 23.50 -26.63 -0.97
CA ARG A 372 24.83 -26.06 -1.30
C ARG A 372 25.62 -25.67 -0.05
N VAL A 373 24.95 -25.34 1.05
CA VAL A 373 25.60 -24.93 2.32
C VAL A 373 26.13 -26.14 3.09
N GLN A 374 25.55 -27.33 2.92
CA GLN A 374 26.08 -28.59 3.46
C GLN A 374 26.33 -29.63 2.36
N PRO A 375 27.57 -29.77 1.85
CA PRO A 375 27.91 -30.87 0.96
C PRO A 375 27.84 -32.20 1.73
N GLY A 376 26.71 -32.91 1.61
CA GLY A 376 26.50 -34.28 2.13
C GLY A 376 25.55 -34.46 3.33
N GLY A 377 24.82 -33.43 3.80
CA GLY A 377 24.09 -33.48 5.09
C GLY A 377 22.56 -33.43 4.99
N VAL A 378 21.90 -34.27 5.78
CA VAL A 378 20.43 -34.39 5.93
C VAL A 378 19.77 -33.03 6.24
N LEU A 379 18.75 -32.64 5.47
CA LEU A 379 17.89 -31.49 5.80
C LEU A 379 17.43 -31.60 7.26
N PRO A 380 17.65 -30.58 8.11
CA PRO A 380 17.17 -30.61 9.49
C PRO A 380 15.67 -30.92 9.49
N THR A 381 15.19 -31.75 10.41
CA THR A 381 13.82 -32.29 10.41
C THR A 381 12.74 -31.22 10.22
N GLN A 382 12.99 -30.03 10.77
CA GLN A 382 12.13 -28.84 10.64
C GLN A 382 11.93 -28.38 9.17
N TYR A 383 12.93 -28.52 8.29
CA TYR A 383 12.83 -28.18 6.86
C TYR A 383 11.89 -29.13 6.12
N ARG A 384 12.05 -30.45 6.37
CA ARG A 384 11.17 -31.47 5.80
C ARG A 384 9.74 -31.27 6.28
N GLN A 385 9.54 -30.99 7.56
CA GLN A 385 8.23 -30.67 8.12
C GLN A 385 7.62 -29.42 7.48
N THR A 386 8.40 -28.33 7.30
CA THR A 386 7.92 -27.10 6.64
C THR A 386 7.47 -27.40 5.20
N LEU A 387 8.31 -28.11 4.44
CA LEU A 387 8.02 -28.48 3.05
C LEU A 387 6.80 -29.41 2.96
N GLU A 388 6.69 -30.41 3.83
CA GLU A 388 5.55 -31.31 3.92
C GLU A 388 4.26 -30.54 4.22
N THR A 389 4.31 -29.57 5.14
CA THR A 389 3.19 -28.68 5.45
C THR A 389 2.80 -27.83 4.24
N VAL A 390 3.75 -27.22 3.51
CA VAL A 390 3.43 -26.39 2.34
C VAL A 390 2.88 -27.25 1.20
N GLN A 391 3.47 -28.42 0.94
CA GLN A 391 2.95 -29.38 -0.04
C GLN A 391 1.58 -29.92 0.36
N ALA A 392 1.27 -30.02 1.64
CA ALA A 392 -0.05 -30.39 2.14
C ALA A 392 -1.07 -29.26 1.95
N VAL A 393 -0.68 -28.01 2.22
CA VAL A 393 -1.48 -26.81 1.96
C VAL A 393 -1.77 -26.69 0.46
N TRP A 394 -0.77 -26.86 -0.40
CA TRP A 394 -0.94 -26.88 -1.85
C TRP A 394 -1.90 -27.96 -2.31
N ARG A 395 -1.69 -29.21 -1.87
CA ARG A 395 -2.59 -30.32 -2.20
C ARG A 395 -4.01 -30.06 -1.72
N GLY A 396 -4.18 -29.28 -0.65
CA GLY A 396 -5.47 -28.78 -0.19
C GLY A 396 -6.10 -27.77 -1.15
N PHE A 397 -5.32 -26.85 -1.73
CA PHE A 397 -5.81 -25.91 -2.76
C PHE A 397 -6.20 -26.62 -4.08
N ASP A 398 -5.45 -27.64 -4.49
CA ASP A 398 -5.72 -28.43 -5.71
C ASP A 398 -6.93 -29.38 -5.57
N ALA A 399 -7.34 -29.70 -4.34
CA ALA A 399 -8.42 -30.67 -4.06
C ALA A 399 -9.82 -30.05 -3.97
N GLU A 400 -10.02 -28.82 -4.50
CA GLU A 400 -11.24 -28.02 -4.37
C GLU A 400 -11.68 -27.83 -2.90
N PRO A 401 -11.01 -26.93 -2.15
CA PRO A 401 -11.27 -26.77 -0.73
C PRO A 401 -12.69 -26.28 -0.47
N THR A 402 -13.16 -26.49 0.75
CA THR A 402 -14.43 -25.95 1.21
C THR A 402 -14.27 -24.48 1.67
N PHE A 403 -15.36 -23.73 1.90
CA PHE A 403 -15.27 -22.32 2.35
C PHE A 403 -14.38 -22.14 3.60
N GLY A 404 -14.57 -22.97 4.64
CA GLY A 404 -13.68 -23.01 5.81
C GLY A 404 -12.28 -23.59 5.51
N GLY A 405 -12.18 -24.49 4.53
CA GLY A 405 -10.91 -25.03 4.04
C GLY A 405 -10.05 -23.97 3.35
N ALA A 406 -10.61 -23.04 2.59
CA ALA A 406 -9.87 -22.02 1.87
C ALA A 406 -9.22 -21.01 2.82
N GLN A 407 -9.95 -20.53 3.84
CA GLN A 407 -9.38 -19.61 4.84
C GLN A 407 -8.33 -20.30 5.72
N PHE A 408 -8.61 -21.52 6.18
CA PHE A 408 -7.60 -22.33 6.88
C PHE A 408 -6.34 -22.55 6.02
N LEU A 409 -6.49 -22.83 4.73
CA LEU A 409 -5.37 -23.01 3.81
C LEU A 409 -4.62 -21.71 3.53
N LEU A 410 -5.28 -20.55 3.56
CA LEU A 410 -4.62 -19.25 3.45
C LEU A 410 -3.85 -18.89 4.72
N GLU A 411 -4.43 -19.14 5.88
CA GLU A 411 -3.76 -18.95 7.17
C GLU A 411 -2.58 -19.92 7.33
N ALA A 412 -2.76 -21.18 6.90
CA ALA A 412 -1.71 -22.17 6.84
C ALA A 412 -0.64 -21.83 5.79
N ALA A 413 -1.00 -21.28 4.63
CA ALA A 413 -0.06 -20.79 3.63
C ALA A 413 0.74 -19.59 4.15
N ALA A 414 0.09 -18.65 4.85
CA ALA A 414 0.74 -17.51 5.47
C ALA A 414 1.67 -17.96 6.61
N ALA A 415 1.25 -18.92 7.44
CA ALA A 415 2.07 -19.51 8.50
C ALA A 415 3.28 -20.26 7.93
N ALA A 416 3.05 -21.07 6.89
CA ALA A 416 4.09 -21.76 6.14
C ALA A 416 5.06 -20.77 5.47
N GLY A 417 4.56 -19.66 4.93
CA GLY A 417 5.37 -18.56 4.40
C GLY A 417 6.28 -17.95 5.46
N ARG A 418 5.74 -17.63 6.64
CA ARG A 418 6.55 -17.13 7.77
C ARG A 418 7.60 -18.13 8.23
N GLN A 419 7.25 -19.43 8.25
CA GLN A 419 8.20 -20.48 8.59
C GLN A 419 9.29 -20.59 7.52
N ALA A 420 8.92 -20.49 6.24
CA ALA A 420 9.85 -20.44 5.12
C ALA A 420 10.79 -19.22 5.19
N ASP A 421 10.28 -18.04 5.54
CA ASP A 421 11.07 -16.81 5.71
C ASP A 421 12.16 -17.00 6.79
N ARG A 422 11.77 -17.53 7.96
CA ARG A 422 12.70 -17.82 9.06
C ARG A 422 13.75 -18.84 8.65
N LEU A 423 13.32 -19.87 7.93
CA LEU A 423 14.18 -20.93 7.46
C LEU A 423 15.23 -20.42 6.45
N ASP A 424 14.79 -19.63 5.48
CA ASP A 424 15.65 -18.99 4.48
C ASP A 424 16.67 -18.07 5.16
N ARG A 425 16.20 -17.26 6.13
CA ARG A 425 17.05 -16.44 6.98
C ARG A 425 18.13 -17.26 7.69
N ASP A 426 17.75 -18.34 8.37
CA ASP A 426 18.68 -19.15 9.16
C ASP A 426 19.74 -19.83 8.28
N LEU A 427 19.35 -20.35 7.11
CA LEU A 427 20.28 -20.91 6.14
C LEU A 427 21.26 -19.87 5.63
N HIS A 428 20.74 -18.69 5.29
CA HIS A 428 21.55 -17.61 4.74
C HIS A 428 22.56 -17.13 5.78
N ALA A 429 22.12 -16.97 7.03
CA ALA A 429 23.00 -16.62 8.14
C ALA A 429 24.06 -17.70 8.40
N ALA A 430 23.68 -18.98 8.38
CA ALA A 430 24.61 -20.09 8.54
C ALA A 430 25.64 -20.16 7.39
N GLY A 431 25.22 -19.87 6.15
CA GLY A 431 26.09 -19.78 4.99
C GLY A 431 27.14 -18.68 5.14
N LEU A 432 26.73 -17.49 5.56
CA LEU A 432 27.62 -16.35 5.82
C LEU A 432 28.57 -16.61 7.00
N LEU A 433 28.09 -17.27 8.07
CA LEU A 433 28.94 -17.72 9.16
C LEU A 433 29.99 -18.73 8.70
N ALA A 434 29.60 -19.72 7.90
CA ALA A 434 30.52 -20.72 7.35
C ALA A 434 31.57 -20.07 6.45
N GLU A 435 31.18 -19.10 5.62
CA GLU A 435 32.11 -18.31 4.82
C GLU A 435 33.07 -17.48 5.67
N THR A 436 32.56 -16.83 6.71
CA THR A 436 33.38 -16.06 7.66
C THR A 436 34.39 -16.96 8.34
N ARG A 437 33.99 -18.15 8.81
CA ARG A 437 34.87 -19.15 9.43
C ARG A 437 35.92 -19.72 8.47
N ARG A 438 35.61 -19.83 7.17
CA ARG A 438 36.60 -20.23 6.14
C ARG A 438 37.71 -19.19 5.98
N ARG A 439 37.36 -17.90 6.07
CA ARG A 439 38.33 -16.78 5.95
C ARG A 439 39.06 -16.51 7.26
N VAL A 440 38.37 -16.63 8.39
CA VAL A 440 38.86 -16.34 9.73
C VAL A 440 38.56 -17.55 10.63
N PRO A 441 39.48 -18.52 10.73
CA PRO A 441 39.32 -19.69 11.60
C PRO A 441 39.06 -19.27 13.05
N GLY A 442 38.02 -19.84 13.67
CA GLY A 442 37.61 -19.51 15.04
C GLY A 442 36.64 -18.34 15.16
N ALA A 443 36.15 -17.77 14.05
CA ALA A 443 35.09 -16.76 14.08
C ALA A 443 33.83 -17.29 14.79
N ARG A 444 33.34 -16.51 15.76
CA ARG A 444 32.14 -16.81 16.57
C ARG A 444 30.85 -16.22 15.99
N PHE A 445 30.95 -15.45 14.91
CA PHE A 445 29.87 -14.71 14.29
C PHE A 445 30.04 -14.66 12.78
N GLY A 446 28.94 -14.43 12.05
CA GLY A 446 28.97 -14.22 10.61
C GLY A 446 29.09 -12.73 10.29
N VAL A 447 29.78 -12.42 9.19
CA VAL A 447 29.85 -11.06 8.64
C VAL A 447 29.36 -11.08 7.19
N GLY A 448 28.39 -10.23 6.89
CA GLY A 448 27.88 -9.99 5.55
C GLY A 448 27.88 -8.51 5.20
N ILE A 449 27.65 -8.20 3.92
CA ILE A 449 27.55 -6.83 3.39
C ILE A 449 26.21 -6.62 2.72
N ALA A 450 25.61 -5.46 2.89
CA ALA A 450 24.44 -5.05 2.12
C ALA A 450 24.61 -3.66 1.51
N ASP A 451 23.87 -3.39 0.44
CA ASP A 451 23.81 -2.06 -0.17
C ASP A 451 23.08 -1.06 0.76
N SER A 452 23.39 0.24 0.67
CA SER A 452 22.66 1.30 1.38
C SER A 452 21.20 1.42 0.94
N MET A 453 20.88 0.89 -0.24
CA MET A 453 19.53 0.85 -0.81
C MET A 453 18.64 -0.27 -0.24
N GLU A 454 19.16 -1.07 0.70
CA GLU A 454 18.49 -2.23 1.29
C GLU A 454 18.17 -2.03 2.78
N LYS A 455 17.02 -2.55 3.22
CA LYS A 455 16.62 -2.55 4.64
C LYS A 455 16.89 -3.92 5.23
N ILE A 456 17.87 -4.00 6.14
CA ILE A 456 18.29 -5.27 6.74
C ILE A 456 17.50 -5.55 8.02
N PRO A 457 16.61 -6.56 8.04
CA PRO A 457 15.80 -6.85 9.20
C PRO A 457 16.62 -7.52 10.32
N ILE A 458 16.53 -6.98 11.53
CA ILE A 458 17.21 -7.57 12.70
C ILE A 458 16.76 -8.99 13.02
N ARG A 459 15.51 -9.35 12.75
CA ARG A 459 14.92 -10.69 12.97
C ARG A 459 13.74 -10.97 12.05
N GLU A 460 13.26 -12.22 12.06
CA GLU A 460 12.02 -12.73 11.45
C GLU A 460 11.96 -12.76 9.92
N GLN A 461 12.49 -11.73 9.25
CA GLN A 461 12.44 -11.59 7.80
C GLN A 461 13.71 -12.12 7.11
N PRO A 462 13.63 -12.53 5.83
CA PRO A 462 14.77 -13.03 5.05
C PRO A 462 15.95 -12.05 4.98
N LEU A 463 17.15 -12.60 4.77
CA LEU A 463 18.42 -11.83 4.66
C LEU A 463 19.00 -11.82 3.25
N GLN A 464 18.17 -12.01 2.22
CA GLN A 464 18.59 -12.18 0.82
C GLN A 464 19.43 -11.01 0.28
N ALA A 465 19.23 -9.80 0.80
CA ALA A 465 19.99 -8.60 0.46
C ALA A 465 21.43 -8.59 1.05
N VAL A 466 21.74 -9.49 2.00
CA VAL A 466 23.05 -9.56 2.66
C VAL A 466 23.97 -10.49 1.87
N GLY A 467 24.93 -9.94 1.15
CA GLY A 467 25.94 -10.70 0.43
C GLY A 467 27.15 -11.11 1.28
N SER A 468 28.07 -11.82 0.62
CA SER A 468 29.40 -12.14 1.14
C SER A 468 30.18 -10.89 1.53
N ALA A 469 30.94 -10.98 2.63
CA ALA A 469 31.85 -9.93 3.08
C ALA A 469 33.30 -10.14 2.60
N GLU A 470 33.50 -10.71 1.42
CA GLU A 470 34.82 -10.89 0.79
C GLU A 470 35.49 -9.57 0.40
N ARG A 471 34.71 -8.63 -0.16
CA ARG A 471 35.17 -7.28 -0.52
C ARG A 471 33.98 -6.35 -0.75
N VAL A 472 34.22 -5.06 -0.56
CA VAL A 472 33.28 -4.00 -0.94
C VAL A 472 33.90 -3.14 -2.03
N THR A 473 33.11 -2.75 -3.02
CA THR A 473 33.50 -1.77 -4.03
C THR A 473 32.42 -0.70 -4.14
N LEU A 474 32.81 0.56 -3.93
CA LEU A 474 31.94 1.71 -4.10
C LEU A 474 32.56 2.72 -5.05
N GLU A 475 31.70 3.48 -5.72
CA GLU A 475 32.09 4.52 -6.67
C GLU A 475 31.35 5.81 -6.34
N LEU A 476 32.09 6.90 -6.21
CA LEU A 476 31.59 8.21 -5.82
C LEU A 476 32.44 9.33 -6.43
N ALA A 477 31.87 10.52 -6.54
CA ALA A 477 32.55 11.74 -6.94
C ALA A 477 33.23 12.40 -5.74
N ARG A 478 34.01 13.45 -6.01
CA ARG A 478 34.50 14.34 -4.96
C ARG A 478 33.33 15.17 -4.42
N ASN A 479 33.34 15.43 -3.13
CA ASN A 479 32.24 16.05 -2.38
C ASN A 479 30.92 15.26 -2.36
N GLU A 480 30.95 13.98 -2.70
CA GLU A 480 29.78 13.10 -2.66
C GLU A 480 29.76 12.25 -1.39
N TRP A 481 28.55 11.84 -0.99
CA TRP A 481 28.34 10.82 0.03
C TRP A 481 27.92 9.50 -0.60
N GLU A 482 28.49 8.39 -0.14
CA GLU A 482 28.00 7.05 -0.47
C GLU A 482 28.09 6.17 0.79
N SER A 483 27.29 5.10 0.81
CA SER A 483 27.22 4.23 1.98
C SER A 483 27.05 2.76 1.61
N PHE A 484 27.37 1.90 2.57
CA PHE A 484 27.01 0.48 2.56
C PHE A 484 26.80 0.01 3.99
N GLN A 485 26.36 -1.23 4.16
CA GLN A 485 26.10 -1.82 5.47
C GLN A 485 27.02 -3.01 5.74
N VAL A 486 27.59 -3.07 6.94
CA VAL A 486 28.23 -4.26 7.48
C VAL A 486 27.25 -4.92 8.43
N VAL A 487 26.89 -6.17 8.15
CA VAL A 487 25.88 -6.92 8.92
C VAL A 487 26.59 -7.99 9.74
N VAL A 488 26.42 -7.93 11.06
CA VAL A 488 26.95 -8.92 12.00
C VAL A 488 25.84 -9.88 12.41
N LEU A 489 26.09 -11.17 12.20
CA LEU A 489 25.14 -12.25 12.44
C LEU A 489 25.50 -12.99 13.72
N GLY A 490 24.59 -12.93 14.70
CA GLY A 490 24.72 -13.69 15.93
C GLY A 490 24.54 -15.18 15.67
N ALA A 491 25.47 -15.99 16.17
CA ALA A 491 25.49 -17.43 15.97
C ALA A 491 25.06 -18.19 17.24
N GLU A 492 26.00 -18.83 17.92
CA GLU A 492 25.73 -19.77 19.03
C GLU A 492 25.61 -19.06 20.38
N GLU A 493 26.39 -18.00 20.59
CA GLU A 493 26.47 -17.25 21.84
C GLU A 493 26.12 -15.77 21.60
N ALA A 494 25.58 -15.11 22.63
CA ALA A 494 25.40 -13.67 22.59
C ALA A 494 26.75 -12.96 22.60
N LEU A 495 26.93 -12.00 21.70
CA LEU A 495 28.13 -11.18 21.58
C LEU A 495 27.88 -9.86 22.31
N SER A 496 28.83 -9.44 23.12
CA SER A 496 28.87 -8.11 23.72
C SER A 496 29.88 -7.22 22.99
N GLU A 497 29.60 -5.91 23.02
CA GLU A 497 30.48 -4.86 22.47
C GLU A 497 30.93 -5.11 21.02
N VAL A 498 29.99 -5.52 20.16
CA VAL A 498 30.28 -5.64 18.73
C VAL A 498 30.50 -4.25 18.16
N ARG A 499 31.65 -4.04 17.51
CA ARG A 499 32.08 -2.79 16.88
C ARG A 499 32.45 -3.04 15.44
N VAL A 500 32.20 -2.04 14.60
CA VAL A 500 32.63 -2.03 13.20
C VAL A 500 33.46 -0.78 12.99
N GLU A 501 34.75 -0.95 12.74
CA GLU A 501 35.77 0.10 12.80
C GLU A 501 36.38 0.32 11.41
N PRO A 502 36.12 1.46 10.75
CA PRO A 502 36.82 1.82 9.53
C PRO A 502 38.32 2.03 9.80
N GLY A 503 39.17 1.44 8.97
CA GLY A 503 40.62 1.69 8.96
C GLY A 503 41.01 2.86 8.06
N ASP A 504 42.31 3.02 7.86
CA ASP A 504 42.86 4.01 6.92
C ASP A 504 42.49 3.66 5.46
N PHE A 505 42.09 4.68 4.70
CA PHE A 505 41.89 4.58 3.25
C PHE A 505 42.96 5.37 2.52
N ARG A 506 43.70 4.72 1.62
CA ARG A 506 44.83 5.31 0.91
C ARG A 506 44.62 5.25 -0.59
N HIS A 507 44.85 6.37 -1.26
CA HIS A 507 44.97 6.46 -2.71
C HIS A 507 46.11 5.56 -3.18
N ASP A 508 46.05 5.06 -4.42
CA ASP A 508 47.13 4.26 -5.01
C ASP A 508 48.49 5.04 -5.02
N ASP A 509 48.46 6.38 -5.01
CA ASP A 509 49.67 7.24 -4.90
C ASP A 509 50.10 7.54 -3.43
N GLY A 510 49.43 6.94 -2.44
CA GLY A 510 49.81 6.99 -1.02
C GLY A 510 49.08 8.04 -0.16
N ALA A 511 48.35 8.98 -0.76
CA ALA A 511 47.56 9.98 -0.03
C ALA A 511 46.44 9.33 0.79
N ALA A 512 46.33 9.65 2.08
CA ALA A 512 45.28 9.11 2.96
C ALA A 512 44.05 10.02 3.00
N LEU A 513 42.86 9.43 3.14
CA LEU A 513 41.66 10.19 3.46
C LEU A 513 41.76 10.78 4.88
N PRO A 514 41.16 11.97 5.12
CA PRO A 514 41.16 12.56 6.46
C PRO A 514 40.35 11.71 7.44
N ALA A 515 40.69 11.82 8.73
CA ALA A 515 39.92 11.19 9.79
C ALA A 515 38.44 11.65 9.74
N GLY A 516 37.52 10.72 9.91
CA GLY A 516 36.08 10.99 9.83
C GLY A 516 35.50 11.00 8.41
N ALA A 517 36.31 10.88 7.36
CA ALA A 517 35.80 10.68 5.99
C ALA A 517 35.02 9.37 5.84
N VAL A 518 35.35 8.35 6.66
CA VAL A 518 34.63 7.09 6.75
C VAL A 518 34.18 6.89 8.18
N THR A 519 32.86 6.79 8.40
CA THR A 519 32.26 6.60 9.73
C THR A 519 31.44 5.33 9.80
N SER A 520 31.23 4.83 11.02
CA SER A 520 30.41 3.65 11.30
C SER A 520 29.40 3.98 12.39
N SER A 521 28.13 3.73 12.10
CA SER A 521 27.01 4.03 13.01
C SER A 521 26.09 2.82 13.14
N LEU A 522 25.60 2.53 14.34
CA LEU A 522 24.62 1.46 14.52
C LEU A 522 23.30 1.78 13.80
N VAL A 523 22.72 0.81 13.11
CA VAL A 523 21.36 0.94 12.56
C VAL A 523 20.34 0.56 13.64
N GLY A 524 19.55 1.54 14.06
CA GLY A 524 18.43 1.34 14.96
C GLY A 524 17.18 0.81 14.24
N HIS A 525 16.35 0.13 15.00
CA HIS A 525 15.10 -0.47 14.55
C HIS A 525 13.92 0.11 15.32
N VAL A 526 12.83 0.35 14.61
CA VAL A 526 11.57 0.87 15.15
C VAL A 526 10.48 -0.21 15.03
N LEU A 527 9.63 -0.31 16.03
CA LEU A 527 8.53 -1.27 16.02
C LEU A 527 7.32 -0.65 15.31
N THR A 528 7.06 -1.09 14.08
CA THR A 528 5.92 -0.60 13.30
C THR A 528 4.59 -1.13 13.84
N ARG A 529 3.52 -0.37 13.60
CA ARG A 529 2.13 -0.81 13.81
C ARG A 529 1.45 -1.01 12.47
N GLN A 530 0.39 -1.83 12.42
CA GLN A 530 -0.37 -2.08 11.19
C GLN A 530 -0.87 -0.74 10.60
N PRO A 531 -0.37 -0.33 9.43
CA PRO A 531 -0.84 0.90 8.81
C PRO A 531 -2.14 0.65 8.01
N PRO A 532 -2.85 1.71 7.58
CA PRO A 532 -4.11 1.60 6.82
C PRO A 532 -3.92 1.23 5.34
N TYR A 533 -2.80 0.60 4.99
CA TYR A 533 -2.49 0.11 3.64
C TYR A 533 -1.84 -1.28 3.73
N PRO A 534 -1.94 -2.10 2.68
CA PRO A 534 -1.28 -3.40 2.65
C PRO A 534 0.23 -3.27 2.81
N VAL A 535 0.80 -4.05 3.73
CA VAL A 535 2.25 -4.12 3.97
C VAL A 535 2.69 -5.58 4.03
N PRO A 536 3.92 -5.89 3.61
CA PRO A 536 4.43 -7.26 3.64
C PRO A 536 4.72 -7.75 5.07
N TYR A 537 5.01 -6.84 6.00
CA TYR A 537 5.45 -7.17 7.36
C TYR A 537 5.20 -6.02 8.35
N VAL A 538 4.69 -6.36 9.54
CA VAL A 538 4.58 -5.46 10.71
C VAL A 538 5.48 -6.01 11.80
N GLY A 539 6.36 -5.18 12.33
CA GLY A 539 7.34 -5.60 13.34
C GLY A 539 8.54 -4.67 13.35
N TRP A 540 9.73 -5.22 13.58
CA TRP A 540 10.95 -4.42 13.73
C TRP A 540 11.54 -4.07 12.37
N TRP A 541 11.50 -2.79 12.02
CA TRP A 541 12.05 -2.25 10.77
C TRP A 541 13.31 -1.43 11.04
N PRO A 542 14.41 -1.62 10.29
CA PRO A 542 15.57 -0.74 10.35
C PRO A 542 15.21 0.63 9.78
N ASP A 543 15.53 1.70 10.50
CA ASP A 543 15.28 3.06 9.98
C ASP A 543 16.28 4.10 10.51
N PRO A 544 16.32 4.47 11.82
CA PRO A 544 17.26 5.48 12.31
C PRO A 544 18.71 4.99 12.29
N ILE A 545 19.63 5.88 11.92
CA ILE A 545 21.08 5.67 12.01
C ILE A 545 21.59 6.37 13.27
N LEU A 546 22.05 5.57 14.22
CA LEU A 546 22.42 6.00 15.57
C LEU A 546 23.89 6.43 15.58
N ASP A 547 24.18 7.62 15.05
CA ASP A 547 25.54 8.16 14.91
C ASP A 547 26.28 8.30 16.26
N PHE A 548 25.57 8.34 17.39
CA PHE A 548 26.14 8.37 18.75
C PHE A 548 26.54 6.99 19.29
N GLN A 549 26.11 5.89 18.66
CA GLN A 549 26.33 4.53 19.15
C GLN A 549 27.14 3.70 18.15
N THR A 550 28.40 3.42 18.50
CA THR A 550 29.35 2.66 17.66
C THR A 550 29.50 1.19 18.09
N ALA A 551 28.79 0.76 19.13
CA ALA A 551 28.85 -0.59 19.65
C ALA A 551 27.45 -1.13 19.99
N ALA A 552 27.23 -2.43 19.80
CA ALA A 552 25.96 -3.08 20.11
C ALA A 552 26.16 -4.51 20.63
N PRO A 553 25.24 -5.02 21.46
CA PRO A 553 25.10 -6.46 21.63
C PRO A 553 24.51 -7.09 20.36
N VAL A 554 24.84 -8.36 20.11
CA VAL A 554 24.25 -9.15 19.03
C VAL A 554 23.85 -10.52 19.59
N ALA A 555 22.54 -10.80 19.66
CA ALA A 555 22.06 -12.08 20.16
C ALA A 555 22.04 -13.15 19.05
N PRO A 556 22.07 -14.46 19.41
CA PRO A 556 21.83 -15.55 18.48
C PRO A 556 20.60 -15.33 17.59
N GLY A 557 20.76 -15.49 16.28
CA GLY A 557 19.68 -15.30 15.29
C GLY A 557 19.40 -13.84 14.87
N GLU A 558 20.03 -12.86 15.53
CA GLU A 558 19.94 -11.46 15.13
C GLU A 558 20.94 -11.11 14.03
N ALA A 559 20.53 -10.18 13.17
CA ALA A 559 21.36 -9.57 12.14
C ALA A 559 21.47 -8.07 12.43
N VAL A 560 22.52 -7.66 13.11
CA VAL A 560 22.71 -6.26 13.52
C VAL A 560 23.55 -5.55 12.45
N SER A 561 23.00 -4.46 11.91
CA SER A 561 23.63 -3.70 10.84
C SER A 561 24.36 -2.47 11.37
N PHE A 562 25.54 -2.22 10.82
CA PHE A 562 26.32 -0.99 11.00
C PHE A 562 26.41 -0.27 9.65
N TRP A 563 25.96 0.98 9.65
CA TRP A 563 25.98 1.85 8.49
C TRP A 563 27.37 2.45 8.30
N ILE A 564 28.03 2.12 7.20
CA ILE A 564 29.33 2.69 6.83
C ILE A 564 29.09 3.82 5.85
N ARG A 565 29.33 5.05 6.30
CA ARG A 565 29.15 6.27 5.53
C ARG A 565 30.50 6.79 5.07
N ILE A 566 30.62 7.13 3.79
CA ILE A 566 31.81 7.72 3.18
C ILE A 566 31.43 9.11 2.67
N HIS A 567 32.16 10.15 3.09
CA HIS A 567 32.16 11.46 2.44
C HIS A 567 33.52 11.65 1.77
N MET A 568 33.51 11.85 0.46
CA MET A 568 34.74 12.14 -0.26
C MET A 568 35.04 13.64 -0.20
N PRO A 569 36.21 14.08 0.30
CA PRO A 569 36.55 15.50 0.30
C PRO A 569 36.54 16.10 -1.12
N PRO A 570 36.15 17.37 -1.30
CA PRO A 570 36.13 18.02 -2.61
C PRO A 570 37.53 18.06 -3.27
N GLU A 571 38.59 18.14 -2.47
CA GLU A 571 39.99 18.18 -2.90
C GLU A 571 40.66 16.81 -3.05
N ALA A 572 39.94 15.70 -2.81
CA ALA A 572 40.50 14.36 -2.94
C ALA A 572 41.01 14.08 -4.37
N ALA A 573 42.06 13.27 -4.49
CA ALA A 573 42.57 12.87 -5.80
C ALA A 573 41.57 11.91 -6.46
N PRO A 574 41.22 12.09 -7.74
CA PRO A 574 40.44 11.07 -8.45
C PRO A 574 41.28 9.81 -8.65
N GLY A 575 40.64 8.65 -8.64
CA GLY A 575 41.33 7.36 -8.75
C GLY A 575 40.87 6.36 -7.70
N ARG A 576 41.73 5.41 -7.36
CA ARG A 576 41.38 4.29 -6.50
C ARG A 576 41.95 4.48 -5.10
N TYR A 577 41.10 4.29 -4.09
CA TYR A 577 41.48 4.19 -2.70
C TYR A 577 41.24 2.78 -2.18
N ARG A 578 42.15 2.30 -1.32
CA ARG A 578 42.05 0.99 -0.66
C ARG A 578 42.10 1.18 0.85
N GLY A 579 41.23 0.48 1.54
CA GLY A 579 41.18 0.40 2.99
C GLY A 579 40.47 -0.88 3.43
N GLN A 580 40.09 -0.94 4.70
CA GLN A 580 39.33 -2.04 5.25
C GLN A 580 38.41 -1.55 6.36
N VAL A 581 37.38 -2.33 6.65
CA VAL A 581 36.56 -2.19 7.84
C VAL A 581 36.75 -3.42 8.71
N THR A 582 36.95 -3.23 10.00
CA THR A 582 37.25 -4.32 10.96
C THR A 582 36.06 -4.54 11.88
N VAL A 583 35.54 -5.76 11.91
CA VAL A 583 34.49 -6.18 12.85
C VAL A 583 35.13 -6.83 14.07
N ARG A 584 34.84 -6.30 15.26
CA ARG A 584 35.32 -6.82 16.55
C ARG A 584 34.14 -7.13 17.46
N ALA A 585 34.33 -8.11 18.33
CA ALA A 585 33.45 -8.40 19.47
C ALA A 585 34.33 -8.62 20.70
N ALA A 586 33.75 -8.60 21.90
CA ALA A 586 34.51 -8.87 23.13
C ALA A 586 35.19 -10.26 23.12
N ALA A 587 34.63 -11.24 22.41
CA ALA A 587 35.17 -12.58 22.25
C ALA A 587 35.25 -13.01 20.79
N GLY A 588 36.37 -13.65 20.43
CA GLY A 588 36.64 -14.17 19.08
C GLY A 588 37.63 -13.32 18.28
N PRO A 589 38.12 -13.82 17.14
CA PRO A 589 39.02 -13.07 16.25
C PRO A 589 38.29 -11.91 15.57
N ALA A 590 39.03 -10.86 15.25
CA ALA A 590 38.52 -9.78 14.40
C ALA A 590 38.33 -10.27 12.96
N VAL A 591 37.33 -9.74 12.28
CA VAL A 591 37.05 -10.03 10.86
C VAL A 591 37.28 -8.77 10.04
N GLU A 592 38.21 -8.83 9.10
CA GLU A 592 38.53 -7.71 8.21
C GLU A 592 37.77 -7.83 6.89
N VAL A 593 37.17 -6.73 6.45
CA VAL A 593 36.48 -6.62 5.17
C VAL A 593 37.21 -5.59 4.31
N PRO A 594 37.90 -6.01 3.25
CA PRO A 594 38.55 -5.10 2.31
C PRO A 594 37.55 -4.19 1.59
N VAL A 595 37.87 -2.91 1.48
CA VAL A 595 37.04 -1.91 0.79
C VAL A 595 37.87 -1.19 -0.26
N THR A 596 37.33 -1.12 -1.48
CA THR A 596 37.89 -0.34 -2.58
C THR A 596 36.92 0.78 -2.96
N LEU A 597 37.40 2.01 -2.98
CA LEU A 597 36.65 3.17 -3.46
C LEU A 597 37.23 3.61 -4.80
N ARG A 598 36.37 3.88 -5.78
CA ARG A 598 36.75 4.60 -7.01
C ARG A 598 36.17 6.01 -6.94
N VAL A 599 37.05 6.99 -6.94
CA VAL A 599 36.73 8.41 -6.96
C VAL A 599 36.74 8.90 -8.40
N PHE A 600 35.60 9.36 -8.91
CA PHE A 600 35.51 9.97 -10.24
C PHE A 600 36.19 11.35 -10.27
N ASP A 601 36.74 11.74 -11.42
CA ASP A 601 37.26 13.11 -11.66
C ASP A 601 36.13 14.11 -11.95
N LEU A 602 35.16 14.18 -11.03
CA LEU A 602 34.13 15.20 -10.99
C LEU A 602 33.87 15.63 -9.54
N VAL A 603 33.38 16.84 -9.34
CA VAL A 603 33.08 17.41 -8.01
C VAL A 603 31.59 17.76 -7.97
N LEU A 604 30.88 17.30 -6.94
CA LEU A 604 29.50 17.70 -6.70
C LEU A 604 29.42 19.05 -5.97
N PRO A 605 28.39 19.86 -6.25
CA PRO A 605 28.13 21.09 -5.52
C PRO A 605 27.62 20.80 -4.10
N ASP A 606 27.87 21.72 -3.17
CA ASP A 606 27.31 21.65 -1.81
C ASP A 606 25.78 21.81 -1.80
N LEU A 607 25.26 22.61 -2.72
CA LEU A 607 23.83 22.84 -2.93
C LEU A 607 23.33 21.99 -4.10
N SER A 608 22.18 21.31 -3.95
CA SER A 608 21.60 20.58 -5.08
C SER A 608 21.04 21.54 -6.13
N PHE A 609 20.92 21.07 -7.38
CA PHE A 609 20.22 21.82 -8.43
C PHE A 609 18.69 21.77 -8.33
N LEU A 610 18.14 20.93 -7.43
CA LEU A 610 16.71 20.82 -7.18
C LEU A 610 16.37 21.53 -5.85
N PRO A 611 15.55 22.61 -5.87
CA PRO A 611 15.09 23.26 -4.66
C PRO A 611 14.03 22.42 -3.94
N THR A 612 13.94 22.60 -2.62
CA THR A 612 12.98 21.88 -1.78
C THR A 612 12.08 22.81 -0.98
N ALA A 613 10.85 22.36 -0.74
CA ALA A 613 9.88 22.98 0.16
C ALA A 613 9.49 21.93 1.20
N CYS A 614 10.32 21.74 2.23
CA CYS A 614 10.16 20.68 3.21
C CYS A 614 10.00 21.26 4.62
N SER A 615 8.87 20.99 5.29
CA SER A 615 8.65 21.63 6.60
C SER A 615 9.46 20.98 7.71
N PHE A 616 10.38 21.73 8.28
CA PHE A 616 10.94 21.45 9.60
C PHE A 616 9.91 21.83 10.67
N TYR A 617 9.44 20.84 11.43
CA TYR A 617 8.59 21.07 12.60
C TYR A 617 9.49 21.24 13.82
N ASP A 618 9.47 22.43 14.41
CA ASP A 618 10.26 22.73 15.59
C ASP A 618 9.69 22.02 16.83
N THR A 619 10.24 20.84 17.09
CA THR A 619 9.95 19.98 18.24
C THR A 619 11.10 19.98 19.24
N ILE A 620 12.03 20.95 19.16
CA ILE A 620 13.28 20.92 19.94
C ILE A 620 12.98 20.96 21.45
N ARG A 621 12.19 21.94 21.90
CA ARG A 621 11.79 22.04 23.31
C ARG A 621 10.88 20.89 23.77
N GLN A 622 10.17 20.22 22.84
CA GLN A 622 9.36 19.05 23.16
C GLN A 622 10.25 17.86 23.56
N LEU A 623 11.35 17.63 22.86
CA LEU A 623 12.19 16.44 23.03
C LEU A 623 13.33 16.62 24.01
N TRP A 624 13.99 17.78 24.02
CA TRP A 624 15.18 18.02 24.83
C TRP A 624 14.92 18.89 26.08
N GLY A 625 13.65 19.20 26.36
CA GLY A 625 13.22 19.89 27.57
C GLY A 625 12.64 21.28 27.31
N LYS A 626 11.49 21.55 27.96
CA LYS A 626 10.76 22.81 27.77
C LYS A 626 11.48 24.03 28.36
N ASP A 627 12.25 23.82 29.42
CA ASP A 627 12.95 24.87 30.18
C ASP A 627 14.35 25.21 29.61
N MET A 628 14.66 24.73 28.40
CA MET A 628 15.92 25.01 27.70
C MET A 628 16.19 26.52 27.58
N SER A 629 17.45 26.95 27.70
CA SER A 629 17.80 28.36 27.42
C SER A 629 17.64 28.69 25.93
N ASP A 630 17.38 29.94 25.60
CA ASP A 630 17.28 30.36 24.19
C ASP A 630 18.58 30.14 23.42
N GLU A 631 19.73 30.28 24.08
CA GLU A 631 21.04 29.97 23.49
C GLU A 631 21.18 28.49 23.13
N GLU A 632 20.75 27.58 24.02
CA GLU A 632 20.81 26.14 23.74
C GLU A 632 19.80 25.72 22.68
N TYR A 633 18.61 26.33 22.69
CA TYR A 633 17.62 26.16 21.64
C TYR A 633 18.20 26.59 20.28
N GLN A 634 18.80 27.79 20.21
CA GLN A 634 19.38 28.30 18.98
C GLN A 634 20.52 27.41 18.47
N ARG A 635 21.39 26.91 19.37
CA ARG A 635 22.43 25.93 19.00
C ARG A 635 21.84 24.66 18.37
N ARG A 636 20.75 24.11 18.93
CA ARG A 636 20.09 22.92 18.37
C ARG A 636 19.37 23.20 17.07
N PHE A 637 18.72 24.36 16.96
CA PHE A 637 18.06 24.77 15.73
C PHE A 637 19.07 24.93 14.59
N ASP A 638 20.21 25.55 14.87
CA ASP A 638 21.28 25.71 13.89
C ASP A 638 21.96 24.38 13.52
N ALA A 639 22.16 23.48 14.50
CA ALA A 639 22.63 22.12 14.24
C ALA A 639 21.64 21.31 13.38
N ALA A 640 20.33 21.46 13.62
CA ALA A 640 19.30 20.84 12.79
C ALA A 640 19.35 21.39 11.35
N ALA A 641 19.47 22.71 11.18
CA ALA A 641 19.61 23.34 9.87
C ALA A 641 20.88 22.87 9.13
N ASP A 642 21.99 22.66 9.83
CA ASP A 642 23.22 22.13 9.25
C ASP A 642 23.06 20.66 8.80
N VAL A 643 22.27 19.86 9.54
CA VAL A 643 21.88 18.52 9.09
C VAL A 643 21.03 18.62 7.83
N LEU A 644 19.99 19.45 7.80
CA LEU A 644 19.15 19.60 6.59
C LEU A 644 19.98 19.99 5.36
N ALA A 645 20.88 20.96 5.49
CA ALA A 645 21.77 21.37 4.40
C ALA A 645 22.68 20.22 3.91
N ARG A 646 23.23 19.41 4.82
CA ARG A 646 24.02 18.21 4.46
C ARG A 646 23.21 17.21 3.63
N TYR A 647 21.90 17.12 3.88
CA TYR A 647 20.97 16.27 3.14
C TYR A 647 20.36 16.95 1.91
N LYS A 648 20.87 18.12 1.51
CA LYS A 648 20.37 18.92 0.38
C LYS A 648 18.90 19.35 0.55
N ILE A 649 18.48 19.57 1.80
CA ILE A 649 17.13 20.01 2.16
C ILE A 649 17.20 21.46 2.66
N ASP A 650 16.33 22.31 2.14
CA ASP A 650 16.18 23.69 2.56
C ASP A 650 15.57 23.80 3.96
N LEU A 651 16.06 24.75 4.76
CA LEU A 651 15.45 25.08 6.05
C LEU A 651 14.15 25.84 5.82
N ASP A 652 13.01 25.12 5.85
CA ASP A 652 11.71 25.70 5.56
C ASP A 652 10.60 25.25 6.51
N HIS A 653 9.46 25.95 6.51
CA HIS A 653 8.24 25.56 7.22
C HIS A 653 6.99 26.10 6.53
N ILE A 654 6.39 25.30 5.64
CA ILE A 654 5.32 25.76 4.73
C ILE A 654 4.00 26.09 5.44
N TYR A 655 3.86 25.80 6.73
CA TYR A 655 2.64 26.03 7.53
C TYR A 655 2.72 27.25 8.45
N ARG A 656 3.75 28.11 8.32
CA ARG A 656 3.87 29.34 9.13
C ARG A 656 2.79 30.34 8.71
N ARG A 657 1.76 30.56 9.52
CA ARG A 657 0.65 31.47 9.18
C ARG A 657 1.01 32.95 9.39
N PRO A 658 0.52 33.88 8.54
CA PRO A 658 0.69 35.31 8.75
C PRO A 658 0.00 35.75 10.05
N LYS A 659 0.52 36.80 10.68
CA LYS A 659 0.08 37.29 11.99
C LYS A 659 -0.58 38.67 11.87
N ASP A 660 -1.41 39.04 12.84
CA ASP A 660 -1.96 40.40 12.87
C ASP A 660 -0.89 41.45 13.20
N ASP A 661 0.04 41.10 14.09
CA ASP A 661 1.33 41.76 14.25
C ASP A 661 2.39 41.03 13.41
N PRO A 662 2.85 41.59 12.28
CA PRO A 662 3.86 40.96 11.43
C PRO A 662 5.17 40.60 12.14
N ALA A 663 5.58 41.34 13.19
CA ALA A 663 6.81 41.06 13.91
C ALA A 663 6.76 39.70 14.63
N ALA A 664 5.57 39.27 15.05
CA ALA A 664 5.34 37.98 15.71
C ALA A 664 5.42 36.77 14.76
N LEU A 665 5.65 36.97 13.45
CA LEU A 665 5.86 35.86 12.51
C LEU A 665 7.14 35.07 12.83
N GLY A 666 8.15 35.74 13.38
CA GLY A 666 9.37 35.09 13.90
C GLY A 666 10.18 34.32 12.86
N LEU A 667 10.47 34.92 11.70
CA LEU A 667 11.34 34.27 10.70
C LEU A 667 12.74 34.01 11.28
N PRO A 668 13.37 32.85 11.01
CA PRO A 668 14.72 32.53 11.50
C PRO A 668 15.81 33.23 10.67
N VAL A 669 15.75 34.56 10.57
CA VAL A 669 16.60 35.39 9.70
C VAL A 669 18.10 35.13 9.92
N ALA A 670 18.53 35.01 11.18
CA ALA A 670 19.93 34.75 11.51
C ALA A 670 20.42 33.40 10.95
N SER A 671 19.61 32.34 11.08
CA SER A 671 19.94 31.01 10.56
C SER A 671 19.91 30.97 9.03
N LEU A 672 18.93 31.64 8.40
CA LEU A 672 18.85 31.75 6.95
C LEU A 672 20.04 32.51 6.36
N ARG A 673 20.44 33.63 6.99
CA ARG A 673 21.63 34.38 6.59
C ARG A 673 22.89 33.53 6.73
N ARG A 674 23.04 32.77 7.83
CA ARG A 674 24.18 31.84 7.99
C ARG A 674 24.26 30.82 6.85
N LEU A 675 23.13 30.25 6.43
CA LEU A 675 23.09 29.30 5.31
C LEU A 675 23.42 29.99 3.98
N LYS A 676 22.85 31.18 3.73
CA LYS A 676 23.15 32.00 2.54
C LYS A 676 24.64 32.32 2.42
N ASP A 677 25.26 32.82 3.49
CA ASP A 677 26.67 33.23 3.49
C ASP A 677 27.62 32.04 3.26
N ARG A 678 27.15 30.81 3.52
CA ARG A 678 27.85 29.55 3.22
C ARG A 678 27.51 28.97 1.85
N GLY A 679 26.62 29.60 1.08
CA GLY A 679 26.16 29.09 -0.22
C GLY A 679 25.21 27.88 -0.11
N LEU A 680 24.49 27.72 1.01
CA LEU A 680 23.68 26.54 1.33
C LEU A 680 22.16 26.80 1.35
N LEU A 681 21.70 27.98 0.93
CA LEU A 681 20.28 28.35 0.90
C LEU A 681 19.75 28.38 -0.54
N GLN A 682 18.69 27.63 -0.88
CA GLN A 682 17.97 27.79 -2.15
C GLN A 682 16.63 28.50 -2.00
N ARG A 683 15.78 28.05 -1.09
CA ARG A 683 14.45 28.65 -0.88
C ARG A 683 14.01 28.60 0.58
N PHE A 684 13.12 29.52 0.94
CA PHE A 684 12.34 29.42 2.17
C PHE A 684 11.01 30.16 2.02
N MET A 685 9.98 29.70 2.72
CA MET A 685 8.67 30.34 2.71
C MET A 685 8.60 31.45 3.76
N ILE A 686 7.98 32.60 3.43
CA ILE A 686 7.69 33.67 4.40
C ILE A 686 6.48 33.29 5.26
N PHE A 687 5.30 33.11 4.66
CA PHE A 687 4.09 32.62 5.34
C PHE A 687 3.10 31.87 4.41
N HIS A 688 2.23 31.06 5.01
CA HIS A 688 1.15 30.29 4.39
C HIS A 688 -0.10 31.16 4.17
N VAL A 689 -0.52 31.32 2.92
CA VAL A 689 -1.70 32.09 2.53
C VAL A 689 -2.95 31.20 2.53
N ASP A 690 -3.95 31.54 3.33
CA ASP A 690 -5.25 30.86 3.32
C ASP A 690 -6.45 31.76 3.65
N THR A 691 -7.63 31.21 3.38
CA THR A 691 -8.92 31.63 3.93
C THR A 691 -9.53 30.41 4.65
N PRO A 692 -10.54 30.59 5.53
CA PRO A 692 -11.27 29.45 6.08
C PRO A 692 -11.74 28.52 4.95
N ARG A 693 -11.58 27.19 5.12
CA ARG A 693 -11.71 26.21 4.02
C ARG A 693 -13.10 26.17 3.39
N GLU A 694 -14.11 26.52 4.17
CA GLU A 694 -15.52 26.60 3.78
C GLU A 694 -15.87 27.83 2.92
N VAL A 695 -14.98 28.83 2.86
CA VAL A 695 -15.22 30.08 2.15
C VAL A 695 -14.90 29.92 0.67
N THR A 696 -15.95 29.93 -0.16
CA THR A 696 -15.85 29.84 -1.62
C THR A 696 -16.36 31.08 -2.35
N ALA A 697 -16.98 32.02 -1.63
CA ALA A 697 -17.49 33.28 -2.17
C ALA A 697 -16.44 34.39 -2.08
N VAL A 698 -16.18 35.08 -3.18
CA VAL A 698 -15.12 36.10 -3.29
C VAL A 698 -15.41 37.38 -2.50
N ASP A 699 -16.67 37.66 -2.23
CA ASP A 699 -17.19 38.82 -1.49
C ASP A 699 -17.30 38.55 0.03
N HIS A 700 -17.01 37.32 0.47
CA HIS A 700 -17.04 37.00 1.88
C HIS A 700 -15.98 37.85 2.65
N PRO A 701 -16.32 38.47 3.80
CA PRO A 701 -15.43 39.40 4.50
C PRO A 701 -14.05 38.82 4.85
N SER A 702 -13.97 37.51 5.13
CA SER A 702 -12.70 36.84 5.44
C SER A 702 -11.70 36.84 4.28
N VAL A 703 -12.17 36.97 3.03
CA VAL A 703 -11.29 37.07 1.85
C VAL A 703 -10.52 38.38 1.90
N GLN A 704 -11.22 39.50 2.10
CA GLN A 704 -10.57 40.81 2.23
C GLN A 704 -9.69 40.88 3.47
N GLN A 705 -10.13 40.33 4.60
CA GLN A 705 -9.30 40.25 5.81
C GLN A 705 -8.00 39.45 5.59
N SER A 706 -8.06 38.36 4.80
CA SER A 706 -6.88 37.59 4.45
C SER A 706 -5.93 38.39 3.56
N ILE A 707 -6.46 39.08 2.54
CA ILE A 707 -5.66 39.99 1.69
C ILE A 707 -4.96 41.04 2.54
N ASP A 708 -5.70 41.77 3.37
CA ASP A 708 -5.15 42.85 4.18
C ASP A 708 -4.08 42.31 5.14
N ARG A 709 -4.29 41.15 5.75
CA ARG A 709 -3.32 40.51 6.63
C ARG A 709 -2.06 40.08 5.87
N CYS A 710 -2.19 39.49 4.69
CA CYS A 710 -1.04 39.10 3.87
C CYS A 710 -0.22 40.32 3.45
N LEU A 711 -0.87 41.38 2.95
CA LEU A 711 -0.19 42.61 2.53
C LEU A 711 0.53 43.28 3.71
N ARG A 712 -0.11 43.39 4.89
CA ARG A 712 0.55 43.90 6.10
C ARG A 712 1.81 43.12 6.47
N ASN A 713 1.80 41.79 6.34
CA ASN A 713 2.98 40.98 6.62
C ASN A 713 4.08 41.19 5.57
N LEU A 714 3.72 41.33 4.30
CA LEU A 714 4.68 41.60 3.22
C LEU A 714 5.30 43.00 3.34
N ASP A 715 4.50 44.03 3.62
CA ASP A 715 4.98 45.41 3.84
C ASP A 715 6.03 45.47 4.95
N TYR A 716 5.89 44.60 5.96
CA TYR A 716 6.86 44.47 7.04
C TYR A 716 8.09 43.64 6.63
N TRP A 717 7.91 42.45 6.06
CA TRP A 717 9.01 41.49 5.87
C TRP A 717 9.80 41.70 4.58
N VAL A 718 9.19 42.15 3.49
CA VAL A 718 9.89 42.30 2.21
C VAL A 718 11.06 43.29 2.28
N PRO A 719 10.93 44.50 2.88
CA PRO A 719 12.06 45.41 3.04
C PRO A 719 13.19 44.81 3.89
N ARG A 720 12.86 44.14 5.00
CA ARG A 720 13.83 43.53 5.91
C ARG A 720 14.59 42.38 5.26
N LEU A 721 13.87 41.50 4.55
CA LEU A 721 14.50 40.42 3.80
C LEU A 721 15.36 40.95 2.65
N ARG A 722 15.01 42.10 2.06
CA ARG A 722 15.85 42.75 1.04
C ARG A 722 17.14 43.30 1.64
N GLU A 723 17.07 43.96 2.78
CA GLU A 723 18.24 44.47 3.51
C GLU A 723 19.21 43.35 3.90
N GLU A 724 18.68 42.20 4.31
CA GLU A 724 19.46 41.01 4.65
C GLU A 724 19.90 40.19 3.42
N GLY A 725 19.52 40.60 2.20
CA GLY A 725 19.81 39.87 0.96
C GLY A 725 19.19 38.46 0.92
N LEU A 726 18.03 38.28 1.56
CA LEU A 726 17.30 37.01 1.64
C LEU A 726 16.06 36.98 0.74
N LEU A 727 15.59 38.13 0.25
CA LEU A 727 14.34 38.23 -0.50
C LEU A 727 14.33 37.37 -1.78
N GLU A 728 15.47 37.19 -2.45
CA GLU A 728 15.57 36.40 -3.69
C GLU A 728 15.34 34.88 -3.49
N TYR A 729 15.47 34.40 -2.24
CA TYR A 729 15.23 33.01 -1.86
C TYR A 729 13.80 32.81 -1.31
N ALA A 730 13.05 33.90 -1.13
CA ALA A 730 11.77 33.86 -0.43
C ALA A 730 10.60 33.56 -1.38
N TYR A 731 9.61 32.82 -0.88
CA TYR A 731 8.34 32.62 -1.59
C TYR A 731 7.15 32.60 -0.62
N LEU A 732 5.93 32.61 -1.16
CA LEU A 732 4.70 32.33 -0.41
C LEU A 732 4.09 31.01 -0.88
N TYR A 733 3.61 30.23 0.08
CA TYR A 733 2.85 29.00 -0.17
C TYR A 733 1.41 29.22 0.25
N GLY A 734 0.43 28.58 -0.38
CA GLY A 734 -0.94 28.68 0.11
C GLY A 734 -1.96 27.84 -0.63
N TYR A 735 -3.19 27.86 -0.11
CA TYR A 735 -4.31 27.09 -0.64
C TYR A 735 -4.01 25.60 -0.80
N ASP A 736 -3.55 25.00 0.31
CA ASP A 736 -3.16 23.60 0.39
C ASP A 736 -4.31 22.64 0.02
N GLU A 737 -4.13 21.89 -1.06
CA GLU A 737 -5.06 20.85 -1.57
C GLU A 737 -6.51 21.31 -1.75
N VAL A 738 -6.73 22.58 -2.08
CA VAL A 738 -8.10 23.10 -2.31
C VAL A 738 -8.67 22.63 -3.64
N THR A 739 -9.99 22.44 -3.69
CA THR A 739 -10.70 22.05 -4.93
C THR A 739 -11.14 23.26 -5.74
N ALA A 740 -11.64 23.02 -6.96
CA ALA A 740 -12.12 24.06 -7.87
C ALA A 740 -13.13 25.05 -7.27
N LYS A 741 -13.85 24.66 -6.22
CA LYS A 741 -14.77 25.55 -5.48
C LYS A 741 -14.07 26.77 -4.88
N ALA A 742 -12.80 26.64 -4.49
CA ALA A 742 -12.03 27.71 -3.86
C ALA A 742 -11.21 28.52 -4.86
N PHE A 743 -11.14 28.13 -6.13
CA PHE A 743 -10.31 28.82 -7.13
C PHE A 743 -10.67 30.30 -7.33
N PRO A 744 -11.96 30.72 -7.31
CA PRO A 744 -12.29 32.15 -7.35
C PRO A 744 -11.69 32.94 -6.18
N VAL A 745 -11.74 32.37 -4.96
CA VAL A 745 -11.16 32.99 -3.76
C VAL A 745 -9.64 33.00 -3.83
N LEU A 746 -9.01 31.87 -4.20
CA LEU A 746 -7.57 31.77 -4.43
C LEU A 746 -7.13 32.84 -5.43
N GLY A 747 -7.77 32.90 -6.60
CA GLY A 747 -7.46 33.88 -7.64
C GLY A 747 -7.65 35.32 -7.19
N ARG A 748 -8.62 35.60 -6.31
CA ARG A 748 -8.81 36.94 -5.73
C ARG A 748 -7.66 37.30 -4.78
N VAL A 749 -7.27 36.40 -3.89
CA VAL A 749 -6.22 36.68 -2.89
C VAL A 749 -4.83 36.71 -3.53
N PHE A 750 -4.47 35.69 -4.31
CA PHE A 750 -3.18 35.65 -5.01
C PHE A 750 -3.06 36.78 -6.04
N GLY A 751 -4.15 37.11 -6.74
CA GLY A 751 -4.18 38.26 -7.64
C GLY A 751 -3.93 39.59 -6.93
N ALA A 752 -4.48 39.78 -5.72
CA ALA A 752 -4.21 40.98 -4.92
C ALA A 752 -2.75 41.05 -4.45
N ILE A 753 -2.17 39.91 -4.05
CA ILE A 753 -0.75 39.83 -3.67
C ILE A 753 0.14 40.15 -4.88
N LYS A 754 -0.12 39.53 -6.05
CA LYS A 754 0.63 39.81 -7.29
C LYS A 754 0.53 41.26 -7.75
N ALA A 755 -0.61 41.91 -7.55
CA ALA A 755 -0.76 43.32 -7.88
C ALA A 755 0.16 44.23 -7.03
N ALA A 756 0.39 43.89 -5.76
CA ALA A 756 1.26 44.64 -4.87
C ALA A 756 2.74 44.22 -4.95
N TYR A 757 2.98 42.93 -5.17
CA TYR A 757 4.29 42.28 -5.17
C TYR A 757 4.43 41.35 -6.39
N PRO A 758 4.61 41.90 -7.60
CA PRO A 758 4.57 41.12 -8.85
C PRO A 758 5.64 40.03 -8.93
N ASP A 759 6.83 40.30 -8.39
CA ASP A 759 7.97 39.40 -8.41
C ASP A 759 7.97 38.37 -7.28
N MET A 760 7.03 38.43 -6.33
CA MET A 760 6.95 37.47 -5.23
C MET A 760 6.45 36.12 -5.75
N PRO A 761 7.23 35.01 -5.63
CA PRO A 761 6.77 33.71 -6.10
C PRO A 761 5.62 33.17 -5.24
N LEU A 762 4.54 32.74 -5.89
CA LEU A 762 3.37 32.14 -5.27
C LEU A 762 3.24 30.66 -5.65
N MET A 763 3.28 29.79 -4.64
CA MET A 763 3.24 28.34 -4.76
C MET A 763 1.94 27.75 -4.20
N THR A 764 1.41 26.69 -4.82
CA THR A 764 0.23 25.98 -4.32
C THR A 764 0.20 24.48 -4.68
N THR A 765 -0.46 23.69 -3.84
CA THR A 765 -0.88 22.28 -4.09
C THR A 765 -2.38 22.19 -4.45
N ALA A 766 -3.03 23.31 -4.78
CA ALA A 766 -4.43 23.30 -5.23
C ALA A 766 -4.66 22.28 -6.35
N TYR A 767 -5.80 21.59 -6.31
CA TYR A 767 -6.13 20.50 -7.25
C TYR A 767 -6.58 21.00 -8.63
N ASP A 768 -5.86 21.97 -9.18
CA ASP A 768 -5.94 22.36 -10.59
C ASP A 768 -4.94 21.51 -11.40
N HIS A 769 -5.42 20.39 -11.94
CA HIS A 769 -4.60 19.49 -12.74
C HIS A 769 -4.24 20.05 -14.13
N SER A 770 -4.76 21.23 -14.49
CA SER A 770 -4.31 21.97 -15.68
C SER A 770 -3.12 22.88 -15.39
N PHE A 771 -2.71 23.01 -14.11
CA PHE A 771 -1.67 23.96 -13.68
C PHE A 771 -1.99 25.40 -14.08
N GLY A 772 -3.26 25.79 -13.94
CA GLY A 772 -3.75 27.11 -14.32
C GLY A 772 -3.96 27.33 -15.82
N LEU A 773 -3.68 26.34 -16.68
CA LEU A 773 -3.81 26.49 -18.14
C LEU A 773 -5.27 26.66 -18.58
N ASP A 774 -6.19 26.01 -17.86
CA ASP A 774 -7.62 25.94 -18.19
C ASP A 774 -8.48 26.76 -17.20
N THR A 775 -7.86 27.58 -16.35
CA THR A 775 -8.54 28.37 -15.31
C THR A 775 -8.07 29.83 -15.28
N ASP A 776 -8.82 30.70 -14.61
CA ASP A 776 -8.44 32.10 -14.36
C ASP A 776 -7.28 32.26 -13.38
N LEU A 777 -6.59 31.17 -13.01
CA LEU A 777 -5.40 31.19 -12.16
C LEU A 777 -4.11 31.40 -12.94
N ALA A 778 -4.16 31.32 -14.28
CA ALA A 778 -3.05 31.70 -15.15
C ALA A 778 -2.50 33.09 -14.78
N GLY A 779 -1.18 33.19 -14.57
CA GLY A 779 -0.50 34.44 -14.21
C GLY A 779 -0.73 34.93 -12.77
N LYS A 780 -1.46 34.16 -11.94
CA LYS A 780 -1.65 34.45 -10.50
C LYS A 780 -0.90 33.46 -9.60
N VAL A 781 -0.51 32.32 -10.14
CA VAL A 781 0.29 31.27 -9.48
C VAL A 781 1.54 31.06 -10.34
N ASP A 782 2.71 31.03 -9.70
CA ASP A 782 3.98 30.83 -10.40
C ASP A 782 4.45 29.37 -10.29
N ILE A 783 4.15 28.70 -9.17
CA ILE A 783 4.66 27.36 -8.86
C ILE A 783 3.51 26.41 -8.50
N TRP A 784 3.30 25.39 -9.34
CA TRP A 784 2.30 24.35 -9.13
C TRP A 784 2.94 23.08 -8.59
N VAL A 785 2.33 22.47 -7.56
CA VAL A 785 2.91 21.31 -6.88
C VAL A 785 1.91 20.16 -6.81
N PRO A 786 1.64 19.43 -7.91
CA PRO A 786 0.80 18.24 -7.89
C PRO A 786 1.47 17.05 -7.17
N LEU A 787 0.66 16.10 -6.69
CA LEU A 787 1.17 14.77 -6.33
C LEU A 787 1.83 14.11 -7.55
N THR A 788 2.84 13.27 -7.35
CA THR A 788 3.52 12.58 -8.45
C THR A 788 2.60 11.85 -9.46
N PRO A 789 1.45 11.22 -9.09
CA PRO A 789 0.52 10.62 -10.06
C PRO A 789 -0.21 11.64 -10.95
N ARG A 790 -0.20 12.91 -10.57
CA ARG A 790 -0.83 14.03 -11.29
C ARG A 790 0.20 14.87 -12.05
N PHE A 791 1.47 14.45 -12.07
CA PHE A 791 2.52 15.08 -12.87
C PHE A 791 2.42 14.62 -14.34
N ASP A 792 1.65 15.35 -15.14
CA ASP A 792 1.47 15.11 -16.58
C ASP A 792 2.58 15.82 -17.39
N PRO A 793 3.50 15.10 -18.05
CA PRO A 793 4.60 15.71 -18.78
C PRO A 793 4.19 16.66 -19.91
N GLU A 794 3.06 16.39 -20.59
CA GLU A 794 2.59 17.23 -21.69
C GLU A 794 2.05 18.55 -21.16
N ARG A 795 1.22 18.50 -20.11
CA ARG A 795 0.70 19.70 -19.44
C ARG A 795 1.80 20.50 -18.75
N VAL A 796 2.78 19.82 -18.16
CA VAL A 796 3.97 20.46 -17.58
C VAL A 796 4.75 21.24 -18.65
N ALA A 797 4.94 20.67 -19.85
CA ALA A 797 5.61 21.37 -20.95
C ALA A 797 4.85 22.64 -21.36
N GLN A 798 3.52 22.55 -21.51
CA GLN A 798 2.66 23.71 -21.81
C GLN A 798 2.69 24.78 -20.70
N ALA A 799 2.70 24.36 -19.44
CA ALA A 799 2.79 25.29 -18.31
C ALA A 799 4.12 26.06 -18.32
N ARG A 800 5.22 25.36 -18.63
CA ARG A 800 6.57 25.97 -18.75
C ARG A 800 6.69 26.95 -19.90
N GLU A 801 6.03 26.69 -21.03
CA GLU A 801 5.97 27.65 -22.15
C GLU A 801 5.33 28.98 -21.74
N ARG A 802 4.48 28.97 -20.71
CA ARG A 802 3.88 30.18 -20.11
C ARG A 802 4.68 30.75 -18.93
N GLY A 803 5.89 30.25 -18.69
CA GLY A 803 6.77 30.74 -17.61
C GLY A 803 6.44 30.21 -16.21
N MET A 804 5.54 29.23 -16.08
CA MET A 804 5.20 28.63 -14.79
C MET A 804 6.18 27.49 -14.44
N GLU A 805 6.47 27.34 -13.14
CA GLU A 805 7.15 26.18 -12.60
C GLU A 805 6.14 25.09 -12.21
N VAL A 806 6.49 23.83 -12.46
CA VAL A 806 5.74 22.68 -11.95
C VAL A 806 6.69 21.75 -11.20
N TRP A 807 6.46 21.67 -9.90
CA TRP A 807 7.16 20.82 -8.94
C TRP A 807 6.35 19.53 -8.75
N TRP A 808 6.72 18.72 -7.77
CA TRP A 808 5.87 17.62 -7.30
C TRP A 808 6.02 17.38 -5.80
N TYR A 809 5.09 16.63 -5.22
CA TYR A 809 5.17 16.21 -3.83
C TYR A 809 4.68 14.78 -3.62
N ILE A 810 5.05 14.25 -2.46
CA ILE A 810 4.46 13.05 -1.86
C ILE A 810 4.10 13.36 -0.39
N CYS A 811 3.32 12.49 0.23
CA CYS A 811 2.85 12.55 1.62
C CYS A 811 2.43 11.13 2.06
N ILE A 812 1.38 10.99 2.87
CA ILE A 812 0.68 9.72 3.07
C ILE A 812 0.33 9.01 1.76
N GLY A 813 0.18 9.74 0.65
CA GLY A 813 0.08 9.21 -0.70
C GLY A 813 1.15 9.81 -1.63
N PRO A 814 1.32 9.27 -2.84
CA PRO A 814 0.67 8.07 -3.34
C PRO A 814 1.20 6.81 -2.63
N LYS A 815 0.40 5.74 -2.70
CA LYS A 815 0.86 4.40 -2.31
C LYS A 815 1.39 3.65 -3.54
N HIS A 816 1.95 2.46 -3.34
CA HIS A 816 2.32 1.57 -4.43
C HIS A 816 1.20 1.45 -5.47
N PRO A 817 1.53 1.41 -6.78
CA PRO A 817 2.88 1.17 -7.32
C PRO A 817 3.82 2.40 -7.38
N TYR A 818 3.40 3.60 -6.97
CA TYR A 818 4.29 4.76 -6.97
C TYR A 818 5.35 4.69 -5.86
N CYS A 819 6.50 5.35 -6.08
CA CYS A 819 7.53 5.51 -5.06
C CYS A 819 7.03 6.37 -3.89
N ASN A 820 7.41 5.98 -2.67
CA ASN A 820 7.24 6.75 -1.45
C ASN A 820 8.33 6.32 -0.44
N TRP A 821 8.47 7.00 0.69
CA TRP A 821 9.45 6.69 1.74
C TRP A 821 8.77 6.47 3.10
N LEU A 822 7.66 5.73 3.09
CA LEU A 822 7.13 5.17 4.33
C LEU A 822 8.09 4.10 4.86
N ILE A 823 8.03 3.78 6.16
CA ILE A 823 9.00 2.86 6.76
C ILE A 823 8.95 1.46 6.14
N GLU A 824 7.81 1.00 5.68
CA GLU A 824 7.68 -0.31 5.02
C GLU A 824 8.07 -0.30 3.53
N TYR A 825 8.37 0.87 2.96
CA TYR A 825 8.76 0.97 1.54
C TYR A 825 10.24 0.62 1.36
N PRO A 826 10.63 0.00 0.24
CA PRO A 826 12.03 -0.27 -0.07
C PRO A 826 12.87 1.03 -0.06
N ALA A 827 14.05 1.00 0.57
CA ALA A 827 14.87 2.20 0.74
C ALA A 827 15.30 2.84 -0.60
N ILE A 828 15.56 2.02 -1.62
CA ILE A 828 15.88 2.46 -2.98
C ILE A 828 14.86 3.43 -3.59
N GLU A 829 13.59 3.39 -3.16
CA GLU A 829 12.55 4.22 -3.77
C GLU A 829 12.73 5.72 -3.50
N ALA A 830 13.29 6.09 -2.34
CA ALA A 830 13.65 7.49 -2.07
C ALA A 830 14.75 7.96 -3.05
N ARG A 831 15.75 7.11 -3.30
CA ARG A 831 16.86 7.39 -4.24
C ARG A 831 16.38 7.45 -5.68
N LEU A 832 15.49 6.55 -6.09
CA LEU A 832 14.88 6.57 -7.42
C LEU A 832 14.03 7.82 -7.64
N LEU A 833 13.19 8.19 -6.66
CA LEU A 833 12.32 9.36 -6.75
C LEU A 833 13.14 10.64 -6.91
N MET A 834 14.12 10.86 -6.02
CA MET A 834 14.95 12.07 -6.02
C MET A 834 16.02 12.08 -7.10
N GLY A 835 16.47 10.92 -7.58
CA GLY A 835 17.48 10.76 -8.62
C GLY A 835 16.89 10.49 -9.99
N ALA A 836 16.75 9.21 -10.35
CA ALA A 836 16.39 8.78 -11.70
C ALA A 836 15.04 9.33 -12.20
N MET A 837 14.01 9.36 -11.36
CA MET A 837 12.70 9.90 -11.74
C MET A 837 12.76 11.43 -11.89
N THR A 838 13.38 12.14 -10.95
CA THR A 838 13.61 13.59 -11.06
C THR A 838 14.40 13.92 -12.32
N ALA A 839 15.46 13.17 -12.63
CA ALA A 839 16.25 13.35 -13.85
C ALA A 839 15.41 13.16 -15.13
N LYS A 840 14.50 12.18 -15.14
CA LYS A 840 13.63 11.85 -16.29
C LYS A 840 12.50 12.85 -16.49
N TYR A 841 11.73 13.14 -15.44
CA TYR A 841 10.53 13.98 -15.49
C TYR A 841 10.80 15.47 -15.28
N ARG A 842 11.99 15.80 -14.76
CA ARG A 842 12.53 17.15 -14.63
C ARG A 842 11.57 18.09 -13.88
N PRO A 843 11.04 17.76 -12.69
CA PRO A 843 10.25 18.71 -11.89
C PRO A 843 11.08 19.98 -11.58
N GLY A 844 10.41 21.10 -11.31
CA GLY A 844 11.09 22.36 -10.93
C GLY A 844 11.64 22.34 -9.50
N GLY A 845 11.13 21.44 -8.65
CA GLY A 845 11.51 21.28 -7.25
C GLY A 845 10.67 20.19 -6.60
N PHE A 846 10.88 20.00 -5.30
CA PHE A 846 10.22 18.95 -4.54
C PHE A 846 9.65 19.47 -3.21
N LEU A 847 8.43 19.08 -2.87
CA LEU A 847 7.80 19.43 -1.60
C LEU A 847 7.57 18.19 -0.73
N TYR A 848 7.79 18.33 0.58
CA TYR A 848 7.35 17.34 1.57
C TYR A 848 6.80 18.04 2.81
N TYR A 849 5.56 17.69 3.17
CA TYR A 849 4.82 18.49 4.13
C TYR A 849 5.43 18.54 5.53
N ALA A 850 6.26 17.55 5.94
CA ALA A 850 6.95 17.54 7.24
C ALA A 850 8.20 16.64 7.28
N LEU A 851 9.25 17.07 7.96
CA LEU A 851 10.51 16.32 8.15
C LEU A 851 10.63 15.69 9.55
N THR A 852 10.06 16.34 10.57
CA THR A 852 10.31 16.09 12.00
C THR A 852 9.03 16.07 12.82
N ARG A 853 7.94 15.52 12.27
CA ARG A 853 6.63 15.47 12.93
C ARG A 853 6.52 14.25 13.85
N TRP A 854 6.86 14.41 15.12
CA TRP A 854 6.91 13.32 16.09
C TRP A 854 5.88 13.45 17.22
N PRO A 855 4.56 13.30 16.95
CA PRO A 855 3.51 13.59 17.93
C PRO A 855 3.47 12.58 19.09
N ARG A 856 4.10 11.41 18.96
CA ARG A 856 4.07 10.33 19.94
C ARG A 856 5.37 10.19 20.73
N ASN A 857 6.40 10.97 20.41
CA ASN A 857 7.71 10.88 21.05
C ASN A 857 7.98 12.15 21.89
N LEU A 858 8.38 11.96 23.15
CA LEU A 858 8.66 13.04 24.11
C LEU A 858 10.12 13.08 24.56
N SER A 859 10.94 12.14 24.10
CA SER A 859 12.36 12.06 24.39
C SER A 859 13.12 11.56 23.16
N PRO A 860 14.42 11.90 23.02
CA PRO A 860 15.24 11.39 21.93
C PRO A 860 15.57 9.90 22.13
N ILE A 861 15.95 9.23 21.04
CA ILE A 861 16.50 7.87 21.06
C ILE A 861 17.86 7.90 21.73
N THR A 862 18.07 7.12 22.79
CA THR A 862 19.34 7.07 23.52
C THR A 862 20.08 5.73 23.40
N GLN A 863 19.46 4.73 22.79
CA GLN A 863 20.07 3.41 22.60
C GLN A 863 19.41 2.62 21.46
N GLY A 864 20.16 1.69 20.89
CA GLY A 864 19.69 0.63 19.99
C GLY A 864 20.36 -0.72 20.29
N PRO A 865 20.22 -1.73 19.42
CA PRO A 865 19.67 -1.66 18.07
C PRO A 865 18.13 -1.64 18.01
N LEU A 866 17.43 -2.11 19.04
CA LEU A 866 15.97 -1.99 19.16
C LEU A 866 15.65 -0.71 19.92
N THR A 867 15.03 0.27 19.26
CA THR A 867 14.72 1.57 19.86
C THR A 867 13.31 1.55 20.47
N ASP A 868 13.04 2.50 21.36
CA ASP A 868 11.72 2.79 21.93
C ASP A 868 10.93 3.83 21.12
N TRP A 869 11.45 4.24 19.98
CA TRP A 869 10.84 5.25 19.11
C TRP A 869 9.55 4.75 18.48
N ASP A 870 8.46 5.51 18.63
CA ASP A 870 7.20 5.24 17.93
C ASP A 870 7.28 5.86 16.52
N PRO A 871 7.29 5.03 15.45
CA PRO A 871 7.42 5.54 14.09
C PRO A 871 6.16 6.20 13.55
N ARG A 872 5.01 6.09 14.23
CA ARG A 872 3.75 6.64 13.74
C ARG A 872 3.73 8.16 13.85
N SER A 873 3.29 8.81 12.77
CA SER A 873 3.12 10.26 12.74
C SER A 873 1.71 10.64 12.28
N TYR A 874 1.43 10.74 10.98
CA TYR A 874 0.12 11.18 10.50
C TYR A 874 -0.87 10.01 10.51
N GLY A 875 -1.86 10.09 11.42
CA GLY A 875 -2.75 8.97 11.72
C GLY A 875 -1.96 7.78 12.28
N GLU A 876 -2.15 6.62 11.66
CA GLU A 876 -1.45 5.37 11.98
C GLU A 876 -0.37 5.02 10.94
N ASN A 877 0.01 5.94 10.05
CA ASN A 877 1.08 5.71 9.07
C ASN A 877 2.46 5.81 9.75
N ASN A 878 3.34 4.84 9.47
CA ASN A 878 4.71 4.81 9.99
C ASN A 878 5.65 5.64 9.08
N GLY A 879 6.34 6.62 9.67
CA GLY A 879 7.38 7.41 9.02
C GLY A 879 6.88 8.61 8.19
N ASP A 880 5.58 8.73 7.93
CA ASP A 880 5.04 9.86 7.17
C ASP A 880 5.18 11.19 7.93
N GLY A 881 5.79 12.18 7.31
CA GLY A 881 6.13 13.45 7.96
C GLY A 881 7.33 13.38 8.92
N SER A 882 8.03 12.25 8.95
CA SER A 882 9.15 11.96 9.87
C SER A 882 10.30 11.33 9.10
N LEU A 883 10.99 12.12 8.29
CA LEU A 883 12.17 11.67 7.54
C LEU A 883 13.42 11.56 8.42
N PHE A 884 13.46 12.31 9.52
CA PHE A 884 14.50 12.23 10.55
C PHE A 884 13.92 11.70 11.86
N CYS A 885 14.82 11.25 12.75
CA CYS A 885 14.52 10.93 14.15
C CYS A 885 15.28 11.89 15.08
N ALA A 886 15.00 11.84 16.38
CA ALA A 886 15.74 12.61 17.39
C ALA A 886 16.72 11.70 18.16
N GLY A 887 17.95 12.17 18.35
CA GLY A 887 18.99 11.54 19.17
C GLY A 887 19.47 12.46 20.29
N PRO A 888 20.43 12.01 21.11
CA PRO A 888 20.93 12.81 22.23
C PRO A 888 21.53 14.14 21.77
N ASP A 889 22.25 14.12 20.63
CA ASP A 889 23.01 15.26 20.12
C ASP A 889 22.29 16.07 19.03
N GLY A 890 21.07 15.69 18.64
CA GLY A 890 20.30 16.38 17.60
C GLY A 890 19.55 15.44 16.66
N LEU A 891 19.37 15.87 15.40
CA LEU A 891 18.69 15.05 14.38
C LEU A 891 19.52 13.81 14.02
N LEU A 892 18.86 12.66 14.00
CA LEU A 892 19.39 11.42 13.45
C LEU A 892 18.85 11.22 12.05
N ALA A 893 19.76 10.92 11.12
CA ALA A 893 19.38 10.48 9.80
C ALA A 893 18.65 9.14 9.85
N THR A 894 17.80 8.90 8.87
CA THR A 894 17.22 7.58 8.62
C THR A 894 17.80 7.01 7.34
N ILE A 895 17.67 5.69 7.14
CA ILE A 895 18.01 5.03 5.87
C ILE A 895 17.29 5.73 4.70
N ARG A 896 16.07 6.22 4.92
CA ARG A 896 15.29 6.96 3.93
C ARG A 896 15.88 8.33 3.62
N ALA A 897 16.38 9.04 4.63
CA ALA A 897 17.06 10.32 4.44
C ALA A 897 18.39 10.15 3.69
N GLU A 898 19.17 9.09 3.98
CA GLU A 898 20.39 8.77 3.23
C GLU A 898 20.07 8.54 1.75
N ASN A 899 19.07 7.69 1.46
CA ASN A 899 18.67 7.42 0.08
C ASN A 899 18.05 8.65 -0.61
N PHE A 900 17.39 9.55 0.13
CA PHE A 900 16.97 10.85 -0.38
C PHE A 900 18.17 11.68 -0.85
N ARG A 901 19.19 11.86 0.00
CA ARG A 901 20.40 12.64 -0.33
C ARG A 901 21.15 12.03 -1.50
N ASP A 902 21.38 10.72 -1.45
CA ASP A 902 22.07 10.01 -2.53
C ASP A 902 21.29 10.16 -3.86
N GLY A 903 19.96 10.24 -3.81
CA GLY A 903 19.13 10.50 -4.99
C GLY A 903 19.29 11.93 -5.53
N MET A 904 19.35 12.92 -4.64
CA MET A 904 19.64 14.32 -5.02
C MET A 904 21.01 14.43 -5.70
N GLU A 905 22.01 13.72 -5.18
CA GLU A 905 23.36 13.67 -5.75
C GLU A 905 23.34 12.95 -7.12
N ASP A 906 22.63 11.83 -7.26
CA ASP A 906 22.42 11.15 -8.56
C ASP A 906 21.81 12.07 -9.62
N HIS A 907 20.85 12.90 -9.22
CA HIS A 907 20.25 13.91 -10.08
C HIS A 907 21.27 14.96 -10.52
N ASP A 908 22.12 15.43 -9.60
CA ASP A 908 23.12 16.46 -9.89
C ASP A 908 24.15 15.99 -10.92
N TYR A 909 24.53 14.71 -10.93
CA TYR A 909 25.32 14.12 -12.03
C TYR A 909 24.66 14.33 -13.40
N VAL A 910 23.35 14.07 -13.50
CA VAL A 910 22.63 14.23 -14.77
C VAL A 910 22.55 15.71 -15.17
N VAL A 911 22.35 16.62 -14.23
CA VAL A 911 22.34 18.07 -14.50
C VAL A 911 23.72 18.55 -14.98
N ILE A 912 24.81 18.12 -14.33
CA ILE A 912 26.18 18.42 -14.75
C ILE A 912 26.41 17.93 -16.19
N LEU A 913 26.04 16.68 -16.50
CA LEU A 913 26.20 16.14 -17.85
C LEU A 913 25.40 16.94 -18.89
N ARG A 914 24.15 17.33 -18.58
CA ARG A 914 23.34 18.20 -19.47
C ARG A 914 24.02 19.53 -19.75
N ARG A 915 24.59 20.17 -18.73
CA ARG A 915 25.32 21.44 -18.89
C ARG A 915 26.56 21.27 -19.76
N LEU A 916 27.32 20.20 -19.58
CA LEU A 916 28.49 19.88 -20.42
C LEU A 916 28.10 19.60 -21.87
N ILE A 917 26.99 18.88 -22.11
CA ILE A 917 26.44 18.65 -23.45
C ILE A 917 26.12 19.99 -24.12
N ALA A 918 25.40 20.88 -23.44
CA ALA A 918 25.06 22.20 -23.98
C ALA A 918 26.32 23.04 -24.28
N GLN A 919 27.31 23.01 -23.39
CA GLN A 919 28.59 23.69 -23.60
C GLN A 919 29.34 23.14 -24.83
N ALA A 920 29.38 21.82 -24.99
CA ALA A 920 30.01 21.16 -26.14
C ALA A 920 29.29 21.45 -27.46
N GLU A 921 27.96 21.50 -27.46
CA GLU A 921 27.14 21.84 -28.62
C GLU A 921 27.36 23.29 -29.07
N GLY A 922 27.58 24.20 -28.13
CA GLY A 922 27.90 25.61 -28.41
C GLY A 922 29.30 25.85 -29.02
N ARG A 923 30.17 24.83 -29.14
CA ARG A 923 31.51 25.00 -29.72
C ARG A 923 31.46 25.04 -31.27
N PRO A 924 32.07 26.05 -31.92
CA PRO A 924 32.01 26.21 -33.38
C PRO A 924 32.80 25.16 -34.16
N ARG A 925 33.81 24.52 -33.54
CA ARG A 925 34.57 23.41 -34.14
C ARG A 925 34.54 22.22 -33.20
N GLN A 926 34.01 21.11 -33.69
CA GLN A 926 33.96 19.85 -32.96
C GLN A 926 34.86 18.83 -33.65
N GLY A 927 36.06 18.63 -33.10
CA GLY A 927 36.96 17.55 -33.52
C GLY A 927 36.35 16.16 -33.28
N TRP A 928 36.99 15.12 -33.83
CA TRP A 928 36.45 13.75 -33.76
C TRP A 928 36.24 13.26 -32.31
N MET A 929 37.14 13.63 -31.38
CA MET A 929 37.05 13.27 -29.95
C MET A 929 35.81 13.88 -29.31
N LEU A 930 35.58 15.17 -29.50
CA LEU A 930 34.42 15.87 -28.96
C LEU A 930 33.11 15.33 -29.55
N ARG A 931 33.06 15.03 -30.85
CA ARG A 931 31.87 14.41 -31.49
C ARG A 931 31.56 13.02 -30.91
N ARG A 932 32.59 12.23 -30.64
CA ARG A 932 32.45 10.91 -30.01
C ARG A 932 31.95 11.03 -28.57
N ALA A 933 32.60 11.86 -27.76
CA ALA A 933 32.22 12.08 -26.37
C ALA A 933 30.80 12.65 -26.25
N LEU A 934 30.42 13.59 -27.13
CA LEU A 934 29.07 14.13 -27.19
C LEU A 934 28.00 13.07 -27.51
N ARG A 935 28.31 12.14 -28.43
CA ARG A 935 27.40 11.01 -28.73
C ARG A 935 27.23 10.08 -27.53
N GLU A 936 28.32 9.76 -26.84
CA GLU A 936 28.31 8.93 -25.63
C GLU A 936 27.54 9.62 -24.50
N ALA A 937 27.75 10.93 -24.31
CA ALA A 937 27.04 11.76 -23.33
C ALA A 937 25.54 11.85 -23.60
N ARG A 938 25.11 12.07 -24.85
CA ARG A 938 23.69 12.08 -25.23
C ARG A 938 23.00 10.74 -24.96
N ALA A 939 23.71 9.62 -25.10
CA ALA A 939 23.16 8.31 -24.74
C ALA A 939 23.11 8.10 -23.21
N ALA A 940 24.12 8.61 -22.48
CA ALA A 940 24.25 8.43 -21.04
C ALA A 940 23.28 9.29 -20.22
N VAL A 941 22.92 10.48 -20.70
CA VAL A 941 22.06 11.45 -19.99
C VAL A 941 20.59 11.03 -19.92
N GLU A 942 20.17 10.11 -20.80
CA GLU A 942 18.82 9.56 -20.78
C GLU A 942 18.69 8.44 -19.75
N VAL A 943 17.62 8.49 -18.95
CA VAL A 943 17.35 7.49 -17.91
C VAL A 943 16.89 6.18 -18.57
N PRO A 944 17.62 5.06 -18.37
CA PRO A 944 17.29 3.78 -19.00
C PRO A 944 15.93 3.24 -18.56
N ALA A 945 15.21 2.61 -19.49
CA ALA A 945 13.91 1.99 -19.21
C ALA A 945 14.02 0.80 -18.24
N ASP A 946 15.17 0.13 -18.15
CA ASP A 946 15.39 -0.94 -17.17
C ASP A 946 15.66 -0.43 -15.75
N VAL A 947 15.81 0.90 -15.57
CA VAL A 947 15.83 1.58 -14.26
C VAL A 947 14.44 2.19 -13.99
N VAL A 948 13.95 3.05 -14.88
CA VAL A 948 12.63 3.68 -14.77
C VAL A 948 11.91 3.65 -16.13
N VAL A 949 10.86 2.83 -16.26
CA VAL A 949 9.94 2.88 -17.41
C VAL A 949 9.00 4.07 -17.24
N ASP A 950 8.31 4.13 -16.11
CA ASP A 950 7.43 5.23 -15.70
C ASP A 950 7.33 5.33 -14.17
N LEU A 951 6.50 6.25 -13.65
CA LEU A 951 6.32 6.46 -12.20
C LEU A 951 5.69 5.27 -11.45
N LYS A 952 5.19 4.24 -12.14
CA LYS A 952 4.61 3.01 -11.57
C LYS A 952 5.47 1.78 -11.83
N THR A 953 6.30 1.82 -12.87
CA THR A 953 7.10 0.69 -13.35
C THR A 953 8.58 1.07 -13.37
N TYR A 954 9.32 0.55 -12.39
CA TYR A 954 10.74 0.82 -12.17
C TYR A 954 11.41 -0.38 -11.51
N SER A 955 12.74 -0.43 -11.59
CA SER A 955 13.53 -1.48 -10.97
C SER A 955 13.93 -1.12 -9.54
N ARG A 956 13.80 -2.08 -8.63
CA ARG A 956 14.31 -2.00 -7.25
C ARG A 956 15.67 -2.70 -7.09
N ASP A 957 16.41 -2.88 -8.19
CA ASP A 957 17.73 -3.50 -8.20
C ASP A 957 18.84 -2.43 -8.05
N PRO A 958 19.55 -2.39 -6.90
CA PRO A 958 20.64 -1.43 -6.67
C PRO A 958 21.72 -1.45 -7.76
N ALA A 959 22.02 -2.61 -8.35
CA ALA A 959 23.07 -2.75 -9.34
C ALA A 959 22.74 -1.99 -10.63
N ARG A 960 21.45 -1.95 -11.02
CA ARG A 960 21.00 -1.21 -12.21
C ARG A 960 21.12 0.30 -12.01
N LEU A 961 20.73 0.79 -10.84
CA LEU A 961 20.86 2.22 -10.52
C LEU A 961 22.35 2.63 -10.46
N ARG A 962 23.21 1.85 -9.79
CA ARG A 962 24.67 2.10 -9.78
C ARG A 962 25.29 2.03 -11.18
N ALA A 963 24.83 1.13 -12.05
CA ALA A 963 25.29 1.05 -13.44
C ALA A 963 24.90 2.30 -14.25
N MET A 964 23.68 2.83 -14.06
CA MET A 964 23.26 4.10 -14.65
C MET A 964 24.18 5.24 -14.19
N ARG A 965 24.41 5.37 -12.88
CA ARG A 965 25.30 6.40 -12.30
C ARG A 965 26.70 6.33 -12.89
N ARG A 966 27.32 5.14 -12.90
CA ARG A 966 28.66 4.92 -13.47
C ARG A 966 28.73 5.36 -14.94
N ARG A 967 27.69 5.08 -15.73
CA ARG A 967 27.61 5.49 -17.13
C ARG A 967 27.55 7.01 -17.28
N VAL A 968 26.78 7.70 -16.43
CA VAL A 968 26.70 9.17 -16.42
C VAL A 968 28.05 9.76 -15.99
N ALA A 969 28.66 9.25 -14.92
CA ALA A 969 29.97 9.68 -14.43
C ALA A 969 31.07 9.55 -15.49
N ALA A 970 31.16 8.38 -16.15
CA ALA A 970 32.13 8.14 -17.21
C ALA A 970 31.92 9.07 -18.42
N ALA A 971 30.67 9.42 -18.74
CA ALA A 971 30.36 10.37 -19.79
C ALA A 971 30.75 11.82 -19.43
N ILE A 972 30.61 12.20 -18.15
CA ILE A 972 31.12 13.50 -17.63
C ILE A 972 32.64 13.56 -17.82
N GLU A 973 33.39 12.60 -17.27
CA GLU A 973 34.86 12.55 -17.38
C GLU A 973 35.33 12.57 -18.85
N GLY A 974 34.67 11.78 -19.71
CA GLY A 974 34.97 11.72 -21.14
C GLY A 974 34.71 13.03 -21.88
N LEU A 975 33.61 13.71 -21.56
CA LEU A 975 33.23 14.98 -22.20
C LEU A 975 34.08 16.15 -21.71
N GLU A 976 34.37 16.23 -20.41
CA GLU A 976 35.31 17.22 -19.86
C GLU A 976 36.69 17.08 -20.48
N LYS A 977 37.20 15.85 -20.59
CA LYS A 977 38.50 15.59 -21.23
C LYS A 977 38.52 16.01 -22.70
N ALA A 978 37.41 15.88 -23.42
CA ALA A 978 37.33 16.27 -24.82
C ALA A 978 37.10 17.79 -25.03
N LEU A 979 36.67 18.50 -23.98
CA LEU A 979 36.48 19.96 -23.97
C LEU A 979 37.77 20.73 -23.62
N ARG A 980 38.68 20.10 -22.87
CA ARG A 980 40.06 20.56 -22.65
C ARG A 980 40.88 20.34 -23.92
#